data_AF-A0A654DWR0-F1
#
_entry.id   AF-A0A654DWR0-F1
#
_cell.length_a   1.000
_cell.length_b   1.000
_cell.length_c   1.000
_cell.angle_alpha   90.00
_cell.angle_beta   90.00
_cell.angle_gamma   90.00
#
_symmetry.space_group_name_H-M   'P 1'
#
loop_
_entity.id
_entity.type
_entity.pdbx_description
1 polymer ?
#
loop_
_entity_poly.entity_id
_entity_poly.type
_entity_poly.pdbx_seq_one_letter_code
_entity_poly.pdbx_strand_id
1 'polypeptide(L)'
;MTATVTDAAGNSTSDATDGELTIILEGVDTDGDGILDEDEDTDGDGDLANDDCDADGTPNYLDADPCDTDGDGLDDSEEDTDGDGNPYNDDCDEDGTPNFQDADTCDDGTDTDGDGVTDVEEDIDGDGDSTNDDSDGDGTPDYLDTDDDGDGILTEDEDTDGDGDPTNDDCDADGTPNYLDADPCDTDGDGLDDSEEDTDGDGNPYNDDCDQDGTPNFQDADTCDDGTDTDGDGVTDVEEDIDGDGDPTNDDSDGDGTPDYLDTDDDGDGVLTEDEDTDGDGDLANDDCDADGTPNYLDADPCDTDGDGLDDSEEDTDGDGNPYNDDCDQDGTPNFQDADTCDDGTDTDGDGVTDVEEDIDGDGDPTNDDSDGDGTPDYLDTDDDGDGVLTLDEDTDGDGDPTDDDCDADGTPNYLDADPCDTDGDGLNDEEEDTNGDGNPYNDDCDEDGTPNFQDSDSCDTDGDGILDEDEDLDGDGDPTNDDCDADGTPNYLDADPCDTDGDGLNDEEEDTDGDGNPYNDDCDADGTPNFQDVDSCDSDGDGILDEDEDLDGDGDPTNDDCDADGTPNYLDADPCDSDGDGLNDAAEDTDGDGNPYNDDCDADGTPNFLDSDSCDTDGDGVLDSDEDVNGDGDPTNDDTDGDGIPDFLDTDDDGDGIDTKDEDGDRDGDPTNDDCDGDGTPNYLDTDRCPKVEPRRGFTPDGDGINDFFYIKDIENYPNNTVQIFNRWGNKVFEIKGYDNQNNVWKSDVNSGLRIGSDNNVPSGTYYYLIQLGDGSDPISGFVVVNR
;
A
#
# COMPACT_ATOMS: atom_id res chain seq x y z
N MET A 1 -78.82 -25.20 63.62
CA MET A 1 -78.68 -24.70 62.25
C MET A 1 -77.62 -25.58 61.64
N THR A 2 -77.94 -26.38 60.64
CA THR A 2 -76.93 -27.13 59.89
C THR A 2 -76.34 -26.17 58.87
N ALA A 3 -75.08 -25.79 59.04
CA ALA A 3 -74.30 -25.18 57.98
C ALA A 3 -73.64 -26.32 57.21
N THR A 4 -73.91 -26.39 55.91
CA THR A 4 -73.19 -27.21 54.94
C THR A 4 -72.22 -26.30 54.22
N VAL A 5 -70.93 -26.58 54.30
CA VAL A 5 -69.92 -26.00 53.41
C VAL A 5 -69.72 -26.98 52.25
N THR A 6 -69.62 -26.46 51.04
CA THR A 6 -69.37 -27.19 49.79
C THR A 6 -68.19 -26.53 49.11
N ASP A 7 -67.21 -27.32 48.67
CA ASP A 7 -66.13 -26.88 47.79
C ASP A 7 -66.62 -26.64 46.34
N ALA A 8 -65.73 -26.15 45.48
CA ALA A 8 -65.99 -25.86 44.07
C ALA A 8 -66.11 -27.13 43.18
N ALA A 9 -65.94 -28.33 43.73
CA ALA A 9 -66.06 -29.62 43.02
C ALA A 9 -67.26 -30.47 43.49
N GLY A 10 -67.99 -30.04 44.53
CA GLY A 10 -69.27 -30.62 44.95
C GLY A 10 -69.17 -31.95 45.69
N ASN A 11 -68.05 -32.25 46.36
CA ASN A 11 -67.92 -33.45 47.17
C ASN A 11 -68.26 -33.17 48.65
N SER A 12 -68.85 -34.16 49.32
CA SER A 12 -69.23 -34.07 50.73
C SER A 12 -68.87 -35.38 51.43
N THR A 13 -67.96 -35.32 52.39
CA THR A 13 -67.65 -36.41 53.32
C THR A 13 -67.88 -35.94 54.75
N SER A 14 -68.26 -36.90 55.59
CA SER A 14 -68.68 -36.71 56.96
C SER A 14 -67.95 -37.72 57.82
N ASP A 15 -67.10 -37.28 58.74
CA ASP A 15 -67.01 -37.86 60.08
C ASP A 15 -66.20 -36.92 60.98
N ALA A 16 -66.76 -36.59 62.14
CA ALA A 16 -66.00 -36.00 63.24
C ALA A 16 -66.69 -36.40 64.55
N THR A 17 -65.92 -37.02 65.45
CA THR A 17 -66.27 -37.17 66.86
C THR A 17 -65.23 -36.49 67.72
N ASP A 18 -65.62 -35.36 68.28
CA ASP A 18 -65.29 -34.82 69.62
C ASP A 18 -63.81 -34.83 70.05
N GLY A 19 -63.10 -33.77 69.66
CA GLY A 19 -61.79 -33.28 70.13
C GLY A 19 -61.68 -31.80 69.72
N GLU A 20 -60.87 -30.98 70.39
CA GLU A 20 -60.85 -29.51 70.23
C GLU A 20 -60.70 -29.07 68.76
N LEU A 21 -61.53 -28.12 68.32
CA LEU A 21 -61.59 -27.66 66.94
C LEU A 21 -60.64 -26.47 66.80
N THR A 22 -59.35 -26.75 66.67
CA THR A 22 -58.37 -25.81 66.12
C THR A 22 -58.64 -25.78 64.61
N ILE A 23 -59.06 -24.63 64.09
CA ILE A 23 -59.28 -24.48 62.65
C ILE A 23 -57.90 -24.22 62.06
N ILE A 24 -57.22 -25.28 61.63
CA ILE A 24 -56.06 -25.18 60.76
C ILE A 24 -56.60 -24.75 59.40
N LEU A 25 -56.10 -23.63 58.90
CA LEU A 25 -56.42 -23.10 57.58
C LEU A 25 -55.41 -23.75 56.63
N GLU A 26 -55.85 -24.67 55.76
CA GLU A 26 -54.99 -25.23 54.70
C GLU A 26 -54.24 -24.10 53.97
N GLY A 27 -52.92 -24.22 53.85
CA GLY A 27 -52.05 -23.21 53.23
C GLY A 27 -51.77 -21.97 54.09
N VAL A 28 -51.71 -22.12 55.41
CA VAL A 28 -51.19 -21.09 56.33
C VAL A 28 -49.86 -21.57 56.88
N ASP A 29 -48.94 -20.63 56.95
CA ASP A 29 -47.61 -20.68 57.54
C ASP A 29 -47.63 -19.54 58.58
N THR A 30 -47.55 -19.90 59.86
CA THR A 30 -47.88 -19.01 60.98
C THR A 30 -46.67 -18.27 61.55
N ASP A 31 -45.50 -18.90 61.58
CA ASP A 31 -44.20 -18.34 61.99
C ASP A 31 -43.45 -17.69 60.81
N GLY A 32 -43.73 -18.10 59.58
CA GLY A 32 -43.18 -17.53 58.35
C GLY A 32 -41.88 -18.18 57.88
N ASP A 33 -41.63 -19.42 58.28
CA ASP A 33 -40.43 -20.21 57.93
C ASP A 33 -40.49 -20.79 56.50
N GLY A 34 -41.67 -20.79 55.89
CA GLY A 34 -41.91 -21.31 54.54
C GLY A 34 -42.45 -22.74 54.49
N ILE A 35 -42.58 -23.41 55.63
CA ILE A 35 -43.30 -24.68 55.80
C ILE A 35 -44.76 -24.36 56.18
N LEU A 36 -45.71 -25.16 55.70
CA LEU A 36 -47.11 -24.94 56.06
C LEU A 36 -47.38 -25.57 57.42
N ASP A 37 -48.21 -24.93 58.27
CA ASP A 37 -48.61 -25.43 59.60
C ASP A 37 -49.01 -26.93 59.57
N GLU A 38 -49.63 -27.39 58.47
CA GLU A 38 -50.11 -28.77 58.32
C GLU A 38 -49.05 -29.81 57.97
N ASP A 39 -47.89 -29.37 57.47
CA ASP A 39 -46.75 -30.20 57.13
C ASP A 39 -45.77 -30.39 58.31
N GLU A 40 -45.99 -29.67 59.42
CA GLU A 40 -45.19 -29.73 60.67
C GLU A 40 -45.75 -30.72 61.72
N ASP A 41 -46.75 -31.54 61.34
CA ASP A 41 -47.33 -32.63 62.15
C ASP A 41 -46.38 -33.84 62.18
N THR A 42 -45.34 -33.77 63.01
CA THR A 42 -44.22 -34.73 63.00
C THR A 42 -44.65 -36.17 63.30
N ASP A 43 -45.69 -36.38 64.12
CA ASP A 43 -46.19 -37.73 64.45
C ASP A 43 -47.41 -38.17 63.60
N GLY A 44 -47.93 -37.26 62.78
CA GLY A 44 -49.02 -37.48 61.83
C GLY A 44 -50.37 -37.78 62.49
N ASP A 45 -50.55 -37.39 63.75
CA ASP A 45 -51.78 -37.59 64.51
C ASP A 45 -52.81 -36.46 64.35
N GLY A 46 -52.38 -35.33 63.78
CA GLY A 46 -53.17 -34.16 63.46
C GLY A 46 -53.34 -33.16 64.60
N ASP A 47 -52.56 -33.26 65.68
CA ASP A 47 -52.52 -32.34 66.83
C ASP A 47 -51.20 -31.57 66.93
N LEU A 48 -51.00 -30.63 66.00
CA LEU A 48 -49.86 -29.69 65.93
C LEU A 48 -49.50 -28.98 67.25
N ALA A 49 -50.41 -28.92 68.21
CA ALA A 49 -50.18 -28.24 69.49
C ALA A 49 -49.31 -29.04 70.47
N ASN A 50 -48.98 -30.30 70.16
CA ASN A 50 -48.08 -31.12 70.96
C ASN A 50 -46.78 -31.53 70.26
N ASP A 51 -46.61 -31.08 69.03
CA ASP A 51 -45.40 -31.31 68.26
C ASP A 51 -44.46 -30.15 68.54
N ASP A 52 -43.32 -30.48 69.16
CA ASP A 52 -42.37 -29.60 69.87
C ASP A 52 -41.07 -30.42 69.93
N CYS A 53 -40.35 -30.46 68.79
CA CYS A 53 -39.23 -31.38 68.55
C CYS A 53 -37.99 -31.03 69.38
N ASP A 54 -37.66 -29.75 69.53
CA ASP A 54 -36.60 -29.25 70.42
C ASP A 54 -36.97 -29.30 71.93
N ALA A 55 -38.26 -29.54 72.22
CA ALA A 55 -38.84 -29.58 73.55
C ALA A 55 -38.66 -28.29 74.37
N ASP A 56 -38.57 -27.13 73.71
CA ASP A 56 -38.45 -25.82 74.35
C ASP A 56 -39.79 -25.34 74.95
N GLY A 57 -40.89 -25.94 74.51
CA GLY A 57 -42.26 -25.65 74.94
C GLY A 57 -43.08 -24.80 73.97
N THR A 58 -42.55 -24.49 72.80
CA THR A 58 -43.18 -23.82 71.67
C THR A 58 -43.55 -24.89 70.63
N PRO A 59 -44.83 -25.05 70.27
CA PRO A 59 -45.18 -26.02 69.24
C PRO A 59 -44.61 -25.62 67.88
N ASN A 60 -44.21 -26.61 67.05
CA ASN A 60 -43.49 -26.41 65.79
C ASN A 60 -44.09 -25.31 64.91
N TYR A 61 -45.39 -25.34 64.61
CA TYR A 61 -46.11 -24.33 63.80
C TYR A 61 -46.17 -22.88 64.35
N LEU A 62 -45.47 -22.61 65.46
CA LEU A 62 -45.30 -21.28 66.03
C LEU A 62 -43.83 -20.94 66.27
N ASP A 63 -42.92 -21.84 65.89
CA ASP A 63 -41.49 -21.72 66.05
C ASP A 63 -40.86 -21.57 64.67
N ALA A 64 -40.01 -20.55 64.53
CA ALA A 64 -39.42 -20.24 63.22
C ALA A 64 -38.22 -21.14 62.90
N ASP A 65 -37.75 -21.92 63.88
CA ASP A 65 -36.65 -22.88 63.76
C ASP A 65 -36.88 -24.07 64.72
N PRO A 66 -37.93 -24.88 64.51
CA PRO A 66 -38.42 -25.78 65.54
C PRO A 66 -37.50 -26.96 65.83
N CYS A 67 -36.73 -27.41 64.84
CA CYS A 67 -35.92 -28.63 64.94
C CYS A 67 -34.46 -28.42 64.51
N ASP A 68 -33.97 -27.18 64.41
CA ASP A 68 -32.60 -26.80 64.04
C ASP A 68 -32.06 -25.89 65.17
N THR A 69 -31.38 -26.49 66.14
CA THR A 69 -31.07 -25.82 67.43
C THR A 69 -29.96 -24.77 67.33
N ASP A 70 -29.03 -24.90 66.38
CA ASP A 70 -27.93 -23.95 66.14
C ASP A 70 -28.15 -23.06 64.90
N GLY A 71 -29.13 -23.39 64.05
CA GLY A 71 -29.59 -22.59 62.92
C GLY A 71 -28.72 -22.78 61.68
N ASP A 72 -28.12 -23.95 61.50
CA ASP A 72 -27.23 -24.30 60.40
C ASP A 72 -27.96 -24.79 59.14
N GLY A 73 -29.26 -25.07 59.25
CA GLY A 73 -30.13 -25.54 58.17
C GLY A 73 -30.42 -27.04 58.18
N LEU A 74 -29.86 -27.82 59.11
CA LEU A 74 -30.14 -29.23 59.32
C LEU A 74 -31.07 -29.44 60.53
N ASP A 75 -31.92 -30.47 60.47
CA ASP A 75 -32.72 -30.88 61.64
C ASP A 75 -31.80 -31.63 62.61
N ASP A 76 -31.84 -31.30 63.91
CA ASP A 76 -31.16 -31.96 65.03
C ASP A 76 -31.21 -33.51 64.93
N SER A 77 -32.27 -34.05 64.31
CA SER A 77 -32.49 -35.48 64.17
C SER A 77 -31.78 -36.13 62.97
N GLU A 78 -31.27 -35.34 62.03
CA GLU A 78 -30.52 -35.74 60.84
C GLU A 78 -28.99 -35.72 61.05
N GLU A 79 -28.50 -35.06 62.11
CA GLU A 79 -27.07 -34.98 62.47
C GLU A 79 -26.50 -36.20 63.22
N ASP A 80 -26.96 -37.40 62.87
CA ASP A 80 -26.44 -38.69 63.40
C ASP A 80 -25.24 -39.16 62.57
N THR A 81 -24.15 -38.40 62.59
CA THR A 81 -22.96 -38.61 61.74
C THR A 81 -22.33 -39.99 61.92
N ASP A 82 -22.41 -40.60 63.11
CA ASP A 82 -21.88 -41.96 63.33
C ASP A 82 -22.87 -43.10 62.99
N GLY A 83 -24.12 -42.74 62.68
CA GLY A 83 -25.20 -43.64 62.26
C GLY A 83 -25.64 -44.64 63.34
N ASP A 84 -25.35 -44.39 64.63
CA ASP A 84 -25.74 -45.26 65.73
C ASP A 84 -27.22 -45.12 66.15
N GLY A 85 -27.90 -44.11 65.60
CA GLY A 85 -29.30 -43.77 65.83
C GLY A 85 -29.51 -42.86 67.04
N ASN A 86 -28.52 -42.05 67.41
CA ASN A 86 -28.59 -41.08 68.49
C ASN A 86 -27.79 -39.78 68.19
N PRO A 87 -28.37 -38.84 67.43
CA PRO A 87 -27.68 -37.62 66.98
C PRO A 87 -27.21 -36.72 68.13
N TYR A 88 -27.92 -36.71 69.27
CA TYR A 88 -27.64 -35.83 70.41
C TYR A 88 -26.34 -36.11 71.21
N ASN A 89 -25.46 -37.00 70.72
CA ASN A 89 -24.15 -37.23 71.32
C ASN A 89 -22.99 -37.23 70.34
N ASP A 90 -23.27 -36.95 69.07
CA ASP A 90 -22.24 -36.84 68.06
C ASP A 90 -21.63 -35.44 68.20
N ASP A 91 -20.31 -35.40 68.12
CA ASP A 91 -19.39 -34.31 68.49
C ASP A 91 -18.17 -34.58 67.61
N CYS A 92 -18.33 -34.27 66.32
CA CYS A 92 -17.46 -34.80 65.27
C CYS A 92 -16.06 -34.19 65.32
N ASP A 93 -15.95 -32.95 65.78
CA ASP A 93 -14.70 -32.18 65.93
C ASP A 93 -14.00 -32.45 67.29
N GLU A 94 -14.63 -33.24 68.15
CA GLU A 94 -14.22 -33.57 69.52
C GLU A 94 -13.99 -32.35 70.44
N ASP A 95 -14.62 -31.21 70.17
CA ASP A 95 -14.49 -29.98 70.97
C ASP A 95 -15.23 -30.05 72.31
N GLY A 96 -16.22 -30.95 72.40
CA GLY A 96 -17.05 -31.18 73.58
C GLY A 96 -18.45 -30.57 73.52
N THR A 97 -18.85 -30.00 72.38
CA THR A 97 -20.18 -29.51 72.03
C THR A 97 -20.77 -30.51 71.03
N PRO A 98 -21.95 -31.11 71.31
CA PRO A 98 -22.57 -31.99 70.33
C PRO A 98 -23.04 -31.21 69.12
N ASN A 99 -22.99 -31.84 67.93
CA ASN A 99 -23.29 -31.24 66.62
C ASN A 99 -24.55 -30.36 66.66
N PHE A 100 -25.69 -30.87 67.14
CA PHE A 100 -26.98 -30.12 67.21
C PHE A 100 -26.98 -28.88 68.13
N GLN A 101 -25.85 -28.49 68.67
CA GLN A 101 -25.69 -27.28 69.47
C GLN A 101 -24.49 -26.45 69.03
N ASP A 102 -23.85 -26.85 67.94
CA ASP A 102 -22.62 -26.30 67.43
C ASP A 102 -22.83 -25.75 66.02
N ALA A 103 -22.75 -24.43 65.91
CA ALA A 103 -22.91 -23.75 64.63
C ALA A 103 -21.65 -23.84 63.74
N ASP A 104 -20.57 -24.45 64.24
CA ASP A 104 -19.39 -24.80 63.46
C ASP A 104 -19.66 -26.15 62.77
N THR A 105 -19.48 -26.16 61.46
CA THR A 105 -19.80 -27.27 60.57
C THR A 105 -18.96 -28.49 60.91
N CYS A 106 -19.61 -29.45 61.57
CA CYS A 106 -19.41 -30.83 61.20
C CYS A 106 -19.89 -31.01 59.77
N ASP A 107 -19.01 -30.66 58.82
CA ASP A 107 -19.03 -31.01 57.41
C ASP A 107 -19.95 -32.23 57.14
N ASP A 108 -21.10 -31.95 56.56
CA ASP A 108 -22.11 -32.94 56.15
C ASP A 108 -21.78 -33.54 54.78
N GLY A 109 -20.57 -33.30 54.26
CA GLY A 109 -20.17 -33.62 52.91
C GLY A 109 -20.97 -32.81 51.89
N THR A 110 -21.31 -31.56 52.22
CA THR A 110 -21.78 -30.61 51.22
C THR A 110 -20.66 -30.27 50.27
N ASP A 111 -21.08 -30.21 49.03
CA ASP A 111 -20.32 -29.90 47.83
C ASP A 111 -21.23 -28.85 47.16
N THR A 112 -20.92 -27.57 47.41
CA THR A 112 -21.84 -26.46 47.21
C THR A 112 -21.96 -26.06 45.73
N ASP A 113 -20.85 -26.05 45.01
CA ASP A 113 -20.75 -25.86 43.55
C ASP A 113 -21.10 -27.15 42.77
N GLY A 114 -20.93 -28.33 43.37
CA GLY A 114 -21.25 -29.62 42.78
C GLY A 114 -20.10 -30.23 41.99
N ASP A 115 -18.85 -29.85 42.25
CA ASP A 115 -17.67 -30.28 41.50
C ASP A 115 -17.02 -31.59 42.03
N GLY A 116 -17.52 -32.13 43.13
CA GLY A 116 -17.08 -33.41 43.66
C GLY A 116 -15.91 -33.33 44.66
N VAL A 117 -15.38 -32.15 44.93
CA VAL A 117 -14.67 -31.83 46.17
C VAL A 117 -15.72 -31.38 47.20
N THR A 118 -15.45 -31.59 48.49
CA THR A 118 -16.37 -31.13 49.54
C THR A 118 -15.93 -29.78 50.07
N ASP A 119 -16.88 -28.98 50.54
CA ASP A 119 -16.62 -27.63 51.08
C ASP A 119 -15.52 -27.63 52.18
N VAL A 120 -15.25 -28.76 52.83
CA VAL A 120 -14.18 -28.89 53.84
C VAL A 120 -12.82 -29.29 53.27
N GLU A 121 -12.81 -29.98 52.13
CA GLU A 121 -11.60 -30.42 51.44
C GLU A 121 -10.92 -29.22 50.74
N GLU A 122 -11.68 -28.16 50.48
CA GLU A 122 -11.24 -26.84 50.00
C GLU A 122 -10.68 -25.88 51.09
N ASP A 123 -10.52 -26.33 52.35
CA ASP A 123 -9.71 -25.61 53.36
C ASP A 123 -8.21 -25.84 53.10
N ILE A 124 -7.73 -25.31 51.97
CA ILE A 124 -6.38 -25.57 51.43
C ILE A 124 -5.29 -25.14 52.41
N ASP A 125 -5.49 -24.02 53.12
CA ASP A 125 -4.51 -23.50 54.08
C ASP A 125 -4.58 -24.20 55.47
N GLY A 126 -5.66 -24.96 55.71
CA GLY A 126 -5.90 -25.78 56.87
C GLY A 126 -6.15 -24.99 58.15
N ASP A 127 -6.65 -23.76 58.05
CA ASP A 127 -6.99 -22.91 59.18
C ASP A 127 -8.42 -23.10 59.71
N GLY A 128 -9.23 -23.87 59.00
CA GLY A 128 -10.59 -24.27 59.34
C GLY A 128 -11.67 -23.32 58.82
N ASP A 129 -11.39 -22.53 57.80
CA ASP A 129 -12.32 -21.58 57.15
C ASP A 129 -12.21 -21.65 55.62
N SER A 130 -12.81 -22.68 55.00
CA SER A 130 -12.81 -22.85 53.53
C SER A 130 -13.53 -21.72 52.76
N THR A 131 -14.34 -20.89 53.44
CA THR A 131 -15.11 -19.81 52.77
C THR A 131 -14.26 -18.64 52.27
N ASN A 132 -12.95 -18.73 52.45
CA ASN A 132 -12.00 -17.64 52.28
C ASN A 132 -10.77 -18.01 51.44
N ASP A 133 -10.63 -19.28 51.08
CA ASP A 133 -9.59 -19.79 50.19
C ASP A 133 -10.07 -19.60 48.74
N ASP A 134 -9.14 -19.23 47.86
CA ASP A 134 -9.33 -18.67 46.50
C ASP A 134 -8.02 -18.96 45.76
N SER A 135 -7.96 -20.15 45.16
CA SER A 135 -6.74 -20.81 44.68
C SER A 135 -6.20 -20.16 43.41
N ASP A 136 -7.06 -19.82 42.44
CA ASP A 136 -6.70 -19.11 41.20
C ASP A 136 -6.63 -17.57 41.36
N GLY A 137 -7.26 -17.02 42.41
CA GLY A 137 -7.27 -15.59 42.71
C GLY A 137 -8.24 -14.76 41.87
N ASP A 138 -9.25 -15.37 41.23
CA ASP A 138 -10.26 -14.69 40.41
C ASP A 138 -11.29 -13.91 41.26
N GLY A 139 -11.38 -14.26 42.55
CA GLY A 139 -12.25 -13.65 43.54
C GLY A 139 -13.54 -14.42 43.86
N THR A 140 -13.69 -15.63 43.33
CA THR A 140 -14.64 -16.67 43.73
C THR A 140 -13.90 -17.62 44.67
N PRO A 141 -14.37 -17.81 45.92
CA PRO A 141 -13.73 -18.79 46.81
C PRO A 141 -13.99 -20.21 46.32
N ASP A 142 -13.02 -21.11 46.54
CA ASP A 142 -12.98 -22.50 46.03
C ASP A 142 -14.33 -23.23 46.21
N TYR A 143 -14.95 -23.21 47.40
CA TYR A 143 -16.29 -23.79 47.67
C TYR A 143 -17.52 -23.24 46.88
N LEU A 144 -17.28 -22.31 45.96
CA LEU A 144 -18.26 -21.77 45.04
C LEU A 144 -17.74 -21.74 43.60
N ASP A 145 -16.48 -22.08 43.38
CA ASP A 145 -15.88 -22.23 42.07
C ASP A 145 -16.12 -23.66 41.57
N THR A 146 -16.00 -23.89 40.27
CA THR A 146 -16.11 -25.24 39.69
C THR A 146 -14.85 -25.64 38.93
N ASP A 147 -13.83 -24.81 39.05
CA ASP A 147 -12.58 -24.71 38.28
C ASP A 147 -11.58 -23.99 39.20
N ASP A 148 -11.21 -24.65 40.30
CA ASP A 148 -10.53 -24.07 41.47
C ASP A 148 -9.15 -23.45 41.15
N ASP A 149 -8.45 -23.93 40.13
CA ASP A 149 -7.16 -23.42 39.69
C ASP A 149 -7.20 -22.54 38.42
N GLY A 150 -8.37 -22.48 37.77
CA GLY A 150 -8.65 -21.61 36.64
C GLY A 150 -7.96 -22.03 35.33
N ASP A 151 -7.59 -23.30 35.18
CA ASP A 151 -6.98 -23.85 33.97
C ASP A 151 -8.00 -24.09 32.83
N GLY A 152 -9.30 -24.07 33.16
CA GLY A 152 -10.42 -24.25 32.22
C GLY A 152 -10.96 -25.67 32.13
N ILE A 153 -10.45 -26.60 32.92
CA ILE A 153 -10.98 -27.94 33.19
C ILE A 153 -11.79 -27.85 34.48
N LEU A 154 -12.98 -28.45 34.49
CA LEU A 154 -13.79 -28.44 35.72
C LEU A 154 -13.18 -29.40 36.73
N THR A 155 -13.18 -29.02 38.02
CA THR A 155 -12.68 -29.85 39.13
C THR A 155 -13.31 -31.25 39.17
N GLU A 156 -14.57 -31.41 38.73
CA GLU A 156 -15.22 -32.72 38.61
C GLU A 156 -14.63 -33.64 37.52
N ASP A 157 -14.00 -33.04 36.51
CA ASP A 157 -13.46 -33.70 35.33
C ASP A 157 -11.95 -34.05 35.49
N GLU A 158 -11.31 -33.63 36.58
CA GLU A 158 -9.88 -33.87 36.89
C GLU A 158 -9.62 -35.17 37.70
N ASP A 159 -10.67 -35.99 37.89
CA ASP A 159 -10.61 -37.37 38.41
C ASP A 159 -9.96 -38.33 37.39
N THR A 160 -8.64 -38.21 37.24
CA THR A 160 -7.83 -38.90 36.22
C THR A 160 -7.94 -40.43 36.30
N ASP A 161 -8.07 -40.98 37.51
CA ASP A 161 -8.18 -42.44 37.71
C ASP A 161 -9.63 -42.97 37.62
N GLY A 162 -10.60 -42.05 37.64
CA GLY A 162 -12.03 -42.28 37.42
C GLY A 162 -12.72 -42.99 38.59
N ASP A 163 -12.20 -42.83 39.82
CA ASP A 163 -12.76 -43.42 41.03
C ASP A 163 -13.76 -42.53 41.77
N GLY A 164 -13.90 -41.28 41.30
CA GLY A 164 -14.87 -40.27 41.74
C GLY A 164 -14.40 -39.43 42.91
N ASP A 165 -13.09 -39.22 43.04
CA ASP A 165 -12.43 -38.45 44.12
C ASP A 165 -11.22 -37.68 43.53
N PRO A 166 -11.43 -36.46 42.98
CA PRO A 166 -10.36 -35.68 42.34
C PRO A 166 -9.28 -35.22 43.34
N THR A 167 -9.56 -35.22 44.65
CA THR A 167 -8.64 -34.71 45.69
C THR A 167 -7.33 -35.49 45.84
N ASN A 168 -7.24 -36.66 45.20
CA ASN A 168 -6.10 -37.56 45.32
C ASN A 168 -5.40 -37.87 44.00
N ASP A 169 -5.85 -37.26 42.91
CA ASP A 169 -5.19 -37.30 41.62
C ASP A 169 -4.16 -36.19 41.53
N ASP A 170 -2.93 -36.59 41.19
CA ASP A 170 -1.69 -35.82 41.21
C ASP A 170 -0.82 -36.52 40.16
N CYS A 171 -1.02 -36.15 38.90
CA CYS A 171 -0.47 -36.87 37.73
C CYS A 171 1.05 -36.69 37.60
N ASP A 172 1.59 -35.51 37.89
CA ASP A 172 3.02 -35.20 37.86
C ASP A 172 3.79 -35.65 39.14
N ALA A 173 3.03 -35.96 40.21
CA ALA A 173 3.52 -36.40 41.52
C ALA A 173 4.35 -35.35 42.29
N ASP A 174 4.10 -34.05 42.07
CA ASP A 174 4.77 -32.95 42.77
C ASP A 174 4.25 -32.76 44.21
N GLY A 175 3.04 -33.26 44.48
CA GLY A 175 2.35 -33.24 45.76
C GLY A 175 1.23 -32.19 45.89
N THR A 176 0.89 -31.51 44.81
CA THR A 176 -0.31 -30.70 44.61
C THR A 176 -1.31 -31.55 43.83
N PRO A 177 -2.55 -31.74 44.32
CA PRO A 177 -3.59 -32.40 43.52
C PRO A 177 -3.94 -31.60 42.28
N ASN A 178 -4.38 -32.27 41.22
CA ASN A 178 -4.65 -31.67 39.91
C ASN A 178 -5.56 -30.44 40.01
N TYR A 179 -6.70 -30.54 40.71
CA TYR A 179 -7.67 -29.45 40.86
C TYR A 179 -7.21 -28.17 41.56
N LEU A 180 -5.96 -28.14 42.04
CA LEU A 180 -5.33 -26.97 42.67
C LEU A 180 -4.06 -26.56 41.94
N ASP A 181 -3.81 -27.13 40.78
CA ASP A 181 -2.58 -26.99 40.03
C ASP A 181 -2.93 -26.63 38.60
N ALA A 182 -2.80 -25.34 38.29
CA ALA A 182 -3.18 -24.79 36.98
C ALA A 182 -2.37 -25.34 35.78
N ASP A 183 -1.48 -26.31 36.03
CA ASP A 183 -0.70 -27.05 35.03
C ASP A 183 -0.43 -28.49 35.51
N PRO A 184 -1.49 -29.29 35.77
CA PRO A 184 -1.41 -30.40 36.72
C PRO A 184 -0.69 -31.62 36.16
N CYS A 185 -0.73 -31.79 34.84
CA CYS A 185 -0.24 -32.96 34.13
C CYS A 185 0.84 -32.64 33.10
N ASP A 186 1.61 -31.58 33.29
CA ASP A 186 2.74 -31.24 32.43
C ASP A 186 4.06 -31.67 33.11
N THR A 187 4.43 -32.94 32.94
CA THR A 187 5.55 -33.55 33.67
C THR A 187 6.91 -32.89 33.34
N ASP A 188 7.03 -32.21 32.21
CA ASP A 188 8.28 -31.60 31.75
C ASP A 188 8.26 -30.07 31.63
N GLY A 189 7.09 -29.45 31.77
CA GLY A 189 6.88 -28.01 31.91
C GLY A 189 6.75 -27.27 30.58
N ASP A 190 6.30 -27.94 29.53
CA ASP A 190 6.19 -27.44 28.16
C ASP A 190 4.83 -26.79 27.80
N GLY A 191 3.86 -26.83 28.72
CA GLY A 191 2.51 -26.26 28.58
C GLY A 191 1.49 -27.18 27.90
N LEU A 192 1.83 -28.45 27.64
CA LEU A 192 0.90 -29.50 27.20
C LEU A 192 0.67 -30.53 28.32
N ASP A 193 -0.59 -30.88 28.57
CA ASP A 193 -0.92 -32.03 29.43
C ASP A 193 -0.37 -33.32 28.81
N ASP A 194 0.39 -34.11 29.58
CA ASP A 194 0.87 -35.47 29.34
C ASP A 194 -0.16 -36.35 28.59
N SER A 195 -1.46 -36.11 28.83
CA SER A 195 -2.57 -36.85 28.24
C SER A 195 -2.89 -36.46 26.79
N GLU A 196 -2.56 -35.22 26.41
CA GLU A 196 -2.73 -34.64 25.07
C GLU A 196 -1.56 -34.96 24.14
N GLU A 197 -0.43 -35.44 24.68
CA GLU A 197 0.76 -35.82 23.93
C GLU A 197 0.71 -37.24 23.27
N ASP A 198 -0.48 -37.81 23.09
CA ASP A 198 -0.74 -39.07 22.37
C ASP A 198 -0.63 -38.83 20.84
N THR A 199 0.57 -38.47 20.38
CA THR A 199 0.87 -38.06 19.00
C THR A 199 0.47 -39.13 17.96
N ASP A 200 0.53 -40.43 18.31
CA ASP A 200 0.14 -41.49 17.37
C ASP A 200 -1.37 -41.85 17.40
N GLY A 201 -2.11 -41.28 18.36
CA GLY A 201 -3.55 -41.41 18.52
C GLY A 201 -4.01 -42.82 18.86
N ASP A 202 -3.14 -43.67 19.41
CA ASP A 202 -3.48 -45.04 19.83
C ASP A 202 -4.15 -45.12 21.21
N GLY A 203 -4.20 -44.00 21.93
CA GLY A 203 -4.78 -43.82 23.25
C GLY A 203 -3.84 -44.21 24.38
N ASN A 204 -2.52 -44.05 24.20
CA ASN A 204 -1.52 -44.31 25.22
C ASN A 204 -0.28 -43.40 25.09
N PRO A 205 -0.34 -42.16 25.61
CA PRO A 205 0.73 -41.15 25.47
C PRO A 205 2.05 -41.59 26.12
N TYR A 206 2.01 -42.38 27.19
CA TYR A 206 3.20 -42.79 27.95
C TYR A 206 4.20 -43.72 27.23
N ASN A 207 4.00 -44.01 25.95
CA ASN A 207 4.98 -44.74 25.13
C ASN A 207 5.35 -44.05 23.83
N ASP A 208 4.83 -42.85 23.62
CA ASP A 208 5.15 -42.05 22.47
C ASP A 208 6.46 -41.33 22.79
N ASP A 209 7.37 -41.42 21.83
CA ASP A 209 8.81 -41.12 21.87
C ASP A 209 9.11 -40.79 20.40
N CYS A 210 8.59 -39.62 19.99
CA CYS A 210 8.45 -39.26 18.57
C CYS A 210 9.82 -39.06 17.91
N ASP A 211 10.76 -38.47 18.63
CA ASP A 211 12.16 -38.23 18.22
C ASP A 211 13.04 -39.51 18.31
N GLN A 212 12.54 -40.56 18.98
CA GLN A 212 13.20 -41.85 19.21
C GLN A 212 14.52 -41.77 19.98
N ASP A 213 14.71 -40.74 20.80
CA ASP A 213 15.90 -40.60 21.65
C ASP A 213 15.88 -41.58 22.84
N GLY A 214 14.69 -42.08 23.19
CA GLY A 214 14.45 -43.04 24.26
C GLY A 214 13.86 -42.45 25.55
N THR A 215 13.49 -41.17 25.53
CA THR A 215 12.68 -40.45 26.51
C THR A 215 11.27 -40.32 25.93
N PRO A 216 10.22 -40.78 26.62
CA PRO A 216 8.86 -40.55 26.14
C PRO A 216 8.50 -39.07 26.24
N ASN A 217 7.64 -38.59 25.31
CA ASN A 217 7.31 -37.17 25.10
C ASN A 217 6.93 -36.46 26.41
N PHE A 218 5.98 -37.00 27.19
CA PHE A 218 5.63 -36.56 28.55
C PHE A 218 6.74 -36.49 29.61
N GLN A 219 8.00 -36.69 29.27
CA GLN A 219 9.13 -36.54 30.18
C GLN A 219 10.26 -35.74 29.54
N ASP A 220 9.98 -35.13 28.40
CA ASP A 220 10.92 -34.48 27.51
C ASP A 220 10.44 -33.05 27.26
N ALA A 221 11.01 -32.10 28.00
CA ALA A 221 10.65 -30.67 27.92
C ALA A 221 10.94 -30.04 26.54
N ASP A 222 11.68 -30.78 25.72
CA ASP A 222 11.66 -30.55 24.29
C ASP A 222 10.38 -31.28 23.83
N THR A 223 9.28 -30.53 23.69
CA THR A 223 8.04 -30.99 23.03
C THR A 223 8.45 -31.84 21.86
N CYS A 224 7.60 -32.82 21.52
CA CYS A 224 7.68 -33.49 20.24
C CYS A 224 8.30 -32.55 19.20
N ASP A 225 9.52 -32.87 18.73
CA ASP A 225 9.99 -32.46 17.42
C ASP A 225 8.84 -32.84 16.48
N ASP A 226 7.91 -31.91 16.32
CA ASP A 226 6.64 -32.20 15.69
C ASP A 226 6.89 -32.34 14.19
N GLY A 227 8.08 -31.88 13.73
CA GLY A 227 8.46 -31.77 12.34
C GLY A 227 7.31 -31.18 11.54
N THR A 228 6.46 -30.38 12.20
CA THR A 228 5.43 -29.61 11.56
C THR A 228 6.17 -28.42 11.01
N ASP A 229 6.00 -28.31 9.72
CA ASP A 229 6.63 -27.40 8.81
C ASP A 229 5.38 -26.92 8.05
N THR A 230 4.74 -25.90 8.65
CA THR A 230 3.34 -25.54 8.39
C THR A 230 3.18 -24.95 7.00
N ASP A 231 4.13 -24.12 6.58
CA ASP A 231 4.32 -23.59 5.23
C ASP A 231 4.93 -24.62 4.25
N GLY A 232 5.72 -25.58 4.73
CA GLY A 232 6.34 -26.64 3.94
C GLY A 232 7.71 -26.28 3.38
N ASP A 233 8.43 -25.34 3.98
CA ASP A 233 9.72 -24.81 3.54
C ASP A 233 10.94 -25.58 4.07
N GLY A 234 10.74 -26.48 5.05
CA GLY A 234 11.77 -27.39 5.53
C GLY A 234 12.59 -26.90 6.72
N VAL A 235 12.32 -25.70 7.24
CA VAL A 235 12.49 -25.37 8.65
C VAL A 235 11.25 -25.87 9.40
N THR A 236 11.36 -26.05 10.71
CA THR A 236 10.22 -26.49 11.53
C THR A 236 9.65 -25.30 12.29
N ASP A 237 8.34 -25.34 12.56
CA ASP A 237 7.63 -24.29 13.31
C ASP A 237 8.34 -23.92 14.64
N VAL A 238 9.13 -24.84 15.23
CA VAL A 238 9.91 -24.62 16.46
C VAL A 238 11.32 -24.05 16.23
N GLU A 239 11.92 -24.31 15.07
CA GLU A 239 13.19 -23.71 14.67
C GLU A 239 13.02 -22.23 14.29
N GLU A 240 11.78 -21.83 13.98
CA GLU A 240 11.33 -20.44 13.73
C GLU A 240 10.98 -19.64 15.00
N ASP A 241 11.14 -20.20 16.22
CA ASP A 241 11.11 -19.42 17.49
C ASP A 241 12.46 -18.70 17.68
N ILE A 242 12.63 -17.60 16.95
CA ILE A 242 13.92 -16.91 16.82
C ILE A 242 14.35 -16.27 18.14
N ASP A 243 13.39 -15.78 18.92
CA ASP A 243 13.68 -15.11 20.19
C ASP A 243 13.81 -16.07 21.40
N GLY A 244 13.37 -17.32 21.20
CA GLY A 244 13.50 -18.43 22.12
C GLY A 244 12.60 -18.30 23.35
N ASP A 245 11.43 -17.66 23.19
CA ASP A 245 10.43 -17.50 24.22
C ASP A 245 9.37 -18.61 24.26
N GLY A 246 9.41 -19.53 23.29
CA GLY A 246 8.51 -20.67 23.16
C GLY A 246 7.23 -20.38 22.37
N ASP A 247 7.12 -19.23 21.69
CA ASP A 247 5.97 -18.84 20.87
C ASP A 247 6.38 -18.38 19.46
N PRO A 248 6.54 -19.30 18.49
CA PRO A 248 6.91 -18.96 17.11
C PRO A 248 5.81 -18.18 16.37
N THR A 249 4.60 -18.03 16.94
CA THR A 249 3.49 -17.37 16.24
C THR A 249 3.61 -15.85 16.19
N ASN A 250 4.64 -15.30 16.83
CA ASN A 250 4.85 -13.87 16.97
C ASN A 250 6.17 -13.36 16.37
N ASP A 251 7.04 -14.27 15.92
CA ASP A 251 8.27 -13.98 15.18
C ASP A 251 7.93 -13.73 13.69
N ASP A 252 8.54 -12.70 13.12
CA ASP A 252 8.25 -12.08 11.81
C ASP A 252 9.54 -11.37 11.37
N SER A 253 10.40 -12.12 10.69
CA SER A 253 11.80 -11.78 10.43
C SER A 253 11.95 -10.64 9.40
N ASP A 254 11.14 -10.64 8.34
CA ASP A 254 11.12 -9.58 7.31
C ASP A 254 10.19 -8.38 7.66
N GLY A 255 9.27 -8.56 8.60
CA GLY A 255 8.33 -7.53 9.06
C GLY A 255 7.16 -7.27 8.11
N ASP A 256 6.84 -8.18 7.19
CA ASP A 256 5.73 -8.05 6.24
C ASP A 256 4.35 -8.29 6.89
N GLY A 257 4.34 -8.91 8.08
CA GLY A 257 3.16 -9.22 8.87
C GLY A 257 2.64 -10.66 8.73
N THR A 258 3.39 -11.53 8.05
CA THR A 258 3.27 -12.98 8.04
C THR A 258 4.31 -13.54 9.01
N PRO A 259 3.92 -14.26 10.07
CA PRO A 259 4.90 -14.88 10.96
C PRO A 259 5.69 -15.98 10.25
N ASP A 260 6.94 -16.19 10.66
CA ASP A 260 7.92 -17.09 10.01
C ASP A 260 7.33 -18.49 9.74
N TYR A 261 6.68 -19.12 10.73
CA TYR A 261 5.98 -20.43 10.60
C TYR A 261 4.80 -20.53 9.60
N LEU A 262 4.50 -19.43 8.90
CA LEU A 262 3.51 -19.35 7.83
C LEU A 262 4.07 -18.72 6.55
N ASP A 263 5.31 -18.25 6.58
CA ASP A 263 6.03 -17.73 5.43
C ASP A 263 6.81 -18.85 4.74
N THR A 264 7.25 -18.64 3.50
CA THR A 264 8.06 -19.62 2.76
C THR A 264 9.40 -19.02 2.33
N ASP A 265 9.68 -17.81 2.83
CA ASP A 265 10.65 -16.81 2.41
C ASP A 265 10.79 -15.86 3.62
N ASP A 266 11.28 -16.39 4.75
CA ASP A 266 11.14 -15.78 6.09
C ASP A 266 11.85 -14.43 6.23
N ASP A 267 12.89 -14.21 5.44
CA ASP A 267 13.65 -12.96 5.41
C ASP A 267 13.24 -11.99 4.27
N GLY A 268 12.38 -12.46 3.35
CA GLY A 268 11.82 -11.70 2.26
C GLY A 268 12.80 -11.32 1.16
N ASP A 269 13.92 -12.03 1.01
CA ASP A 269 14.96 -11.78 -0.02
C ASP A 269 14.54 -12.27 -1.42
N GLY A 270 13.50 -13.12 -1.49
CA GLY A 270 12.96 -13.68 -2.72
C GLY A 270 13.50 -15.06 -3.11
N VAL A 271 14.35 -15.66 -2.28
CA VAL A 271 14.76 -17.06 -2.26
C VAL A 271 13.85 -17.79 -1.27
N LEU A 272 13.37 -18.98 -1.64
CA LEU A 272 12.55 -19.74 -0.70
C LEU A 272 13.46 -20.37 0.35
N THR A 273 13.07 -20.37 1.61
CA THR A 273 13.76 -21.03 2.73
C THR A 273 14.19 -22.46 2.38
N GLU A 274 13.35 -23.22 1.66
CA GLU A 274 13.66 -24.60 1.22
C GLU A 274 14.88 -24.73 0.28
N ASP A 275 15.25 -23.65 -0.39
CA ASP A 275 16.31 -23.57 -1.40
C ASP A 275 17.64 -23.06 -0.83
N GLU A 276 17.71 -22.73 0.47
CA GLU A 276 18.87 -22.11 1.14
C GLU A 276 19.81 -23.08 1.88
N ASP A 277 19.58 -24.40 1.74
CA ASP A 277 20.46 -25.48 2.22
C ASP A 277 21.75 -25.54 1.39
N THR A 278 22.66 -24.57 1.61
CA THR A 278 23.90 -24.36 0.83
C THR A 278 24.84 -25.57 0.89
N ASP A 279 24.86 -26.25 2.04
CA ASP A 279 25.65 -27.43 2.35
C ASP A 279 25.03 -28.72 1.73
N GLY A 280 23.70 -28.75 1.62
CA GLY A 280 22.93 -29.86 1.08
C GLY A 280 22.79 -31.02 2.06
N ASP A 281 22.96 -30.78 3.37
CA ASP A 281 22.78 -31.76 4.43
C ASP A 281 21.40 -31.74 5.07
N GLY A 282 20.59 -30.73 4.75
CA GLY A 282 19.19 -30.57 5.13
C GLY A 282 19.02 -30.09 6.57
N ASP A 283 19.94 -29.27 7.07
CA ASP A 283 19.93 -28.63 8.38
C ASP A 283 20.17 -27.11 8.18
N LEU A 284 19.10 -26.42 7.75
CA LEU A 284 19.08 -24.98 7.40
C LEU A 284 19.54 -24.09 8.56
N ALA A 285 19.24 -24.48 9.81
CA ALA A 285 19.64 -23.78 11.03
C ALA A 285 21.17 -23.73 11.27
N ASN A 286 21.97 -24.47 10.51
CA ASN A 286 23.43 -24.45 10.61
C ASN A 286 24.14 -23.77 9.44
N ASP A 287 23.40 -23.43 8.39
CA ASP A 287 23.88 -22.70 7.23
C ASP A 287 23.85 -21.21 7.56
N ASP A 288 25.05 -20.65 7.68
CA ASP A 288 25.38 -19.28 8.10
C ASP A 288 26.68 -18.97 7.37
N CYS A 289 26.55 -18.50 6.12
CA CYS A 289 27.67 -18.36 5.18
C CYS A 289 28.61 -17.20 5.58
N ASP A 290 28.07 -16.09 6.07
CA ASP A 290 28.85 -14.92 6.51
C ASP A 290 29.44 -15.08 7.95
N ALA A 291 28.94 -16.07 8.70
CA ALA A 291 29.32 -16.40 10.07
C ALA A 291 29.03 -15.30 11.12
N ASP A 292 28.00 -14.48 10.89
CA ASP A 292 27.56 -13.44 11.82
C ASP A 292 26.74 -14.01 13.00
N GLY A 293 26.20 -15.21 12.82
CA GLY A 293 25.42 -15.97 13.80
C GLY A 293 23.90 -15.98 13.56
N THR A 294 23.44 -15.42 12.44
CA THR A 294 22.09 -15.53 11.89
C THR A 294 22.10 -16.62 10.81
N PRO A 295 21.22 -17.63 10.88
CA PRO A 295 21.07 -18.59 9.79
C PRO A 295 20.62 -17.91 8.50
N ASN A 296 20.98 -18.49 7.35
CA ASN A 296 20.72 -17.89 6.05
C ASN A 296 19.25 -17.53 5.83
N TYR A 297 18.32 -18.43 6.16
CA TYR A 297 16.89 -18.21 5.97
C TYR A 297 16.24 -17.13 6.83
N LEU A 298 16.99 -16.49 7.71
CA LEU A 298 16.52 -15.39 8.57
C LEU A 298 17.31 -14.10 8.32
N ASP A 299 18.13 -14.10 7.27
CA ASP A 299 19.06 -13.04 6.98
C ASP A 299 18.91 -12.66 5.52
N ALA A 300 18.20 -11.55 5.27
CA ALA A 300 17.85 -11.09 3.92
C ALA A 300 19.03 -10.78 2.99
N ASP A 301 20.26 -10.97 3.47
CA ASP A 301 21.51 -10.85 2.72
C ASP A 301 22.56 -11.87 3.20
N PRO A 302 22.23 -13.17 3.24
CA PRO A 302 22.83 -14.12 4.19
C PRO A 302 24.25 -14.50 3.80
N CYS A 303 24.52 -14.46 2.50
CA CYS A 303 25.81 -14.79 1.93
C CYS A 303 26.47 -13.58 1.29
N ASP A 304 26.10 -12.37 1.62
CA ASP A 304 26.77 -11.17 1.14
C ASP A 304 27.54 -10.54 2.30
N THR A 305 28.68 -11.14 2.63
CA THR A 305 29.45 -10.79 3.83
C THR A 305 29.88 -9.31 3.86
N ASP A 306 29.85 -8.62 2.73
CA ASP A 306 30.24 -7.22 2.60
C ASP A 306 29.15 -6.26 2.11
N GLY A 307 27.99 -6.78 1.72
CA GLY A 307 26.74 -6.05 1.48
C GLY A 307 26.67 -5.38 0.11
N ASP A 308 27.28 -5.99 -0.92
CA ASP A 308 27.39 -5.46 -2.28
C ASP A 308 26.41 -6.07 -3.30
N GLY A 309 25.52 -6.95 -2.87
CA GLY A 309 24.47 -7.59 -3.63
C GLY A 309 24.89 -8.87 -4.36
N LEU A 310 26.11 -9.38 -4.15
CA LEU A 310 26.55 -10.68 -4.67
C LEU A 310 26.78 -11.70 -3.53
N ASP A 311 26.12 -12.86 -3.63
CA ASP A 311 26.41 -14.01 -2.76
C ASP A 311 27.90 -14.41 -2.88
N ASP A 312 28.62 -14.44 -1.75
CA ASP A 312 29.94 -15.01 -1.45
C ASP A 312 30.25 -16.25 -2.32
N SER A 313 29.25 -17.09 -2.57
CA SER A 313 29.36 -18.33 -3.34
C SER A 313 29.50 -18.11 -4.86
N GLU A 314 28.93 -17.02 -5.36
CA GLU A 314 28.98 -16.54 -6.74
C GLU A 314 30.26 -15.76 -7.04
N GLU A 315 31.01 -15.34 -6.01
CA GLU A 315 32.27 -14.61 -6.13
C GLU A 315 33.52 -15.47 -6.43
N ASP A 316 33.34 -16.73 -6.85
CA ASP A 316 34.40 -17.64 -7.35
C ASP A 316 34.90 -17.20 -8.74
N THR A 317 35.49 -16.00 -8.81
CA THR A 317 35.90 -15.31 -10.04
C THR A 317 36.88 -16.13 -10.88
N ASP A 318 37.70 -17.00 -10.27
CA ASP A 318 38.64 -17.86 -11.01
C ASP A 318 38.05 -19.23 -11.44
N GLY A 319 36.85 -19.55 -10.96
CA GLY A 319 36.07 -20.74 -11.30
C GLY A 319 36.71 -22.05 -10.85
N ASP A 320 37.55 -22.03 -9.82
CA ASP A 320 38.18 -23.22 -9.25
C ASP A 320 37.33 -23.97 -8.22
N GLY A 321 36.20 -23.36 -7.84
CA GLY A 321 35.19 -23.87 -6.92
C GLY A 321 35.52 -23.59 -5.46
N ASN A 322 36.18 -22.45 -5.17
CA ASN A 322 36.53 -22.03 -3.82
C ASN A 322 36.60 -20.49 -3.71
N PRO A 323 35.45 -19.80 -3.55
CA PRO A 323 35.37 -18.34 -3.54
C PRO A 323 36.20 -17.69 -2.41
N TYR A 324 36.28 -18.32 -1.23
CA TYR A 324 36.97 -17.79 -0.03
C TYR A 324 38.49 -17.57 -0.12
N ASN A 325 39.08 -17.70 -1.30
CA ASN A 325 40.50 -17.44 -1.52
C ASN A 325 40.79 -16.59 -2.74
N ASP A 326 39.73 -16.13 -3.40
CA ASP A 326 39.81 -15.19 -4.50
C ASP A 326 39.91 -13.79 -3.87
N ASP A 327 40.83 -13.02 -4.45
CA ASP A 327 41.33 -11.71 -3.99
C ASP A 327 41.80 -11.08 -5.30
N CYS A 328 40.82 -10.66 -6.10
CA CYS A 328 41.04 -10.34 -7.51
C CYS A 328 41.89 -9.07 -7.68
N ASP A 329 41.73 -8.10 -6.78
CA ASP A 329 42.41 -6.81 -6.77
C ASP A 329 43.82 -6.87 -6.13
N GLN A 330 44.12 -7.96 -5.40
CA GLN A 330 45.36 -8.26 -4.69
C GLN A 330 45.71 -7.29 -3.55
N ASP A 331 44.73 -6.65 -2.94
CA ASP A 331 44.94 -5.78 -1.79
C ASP A 331 45.18 -6.59 -0.48
N GLY A 332 44.72 -7.84 -0.47
CA GLY A 332 44.86 -8.80 0.62
C GLY A 332 43.61 -9.02 1.46
N THR A 333 42.46 -8.48 1.07
CA THR A 333 41.11 -8.83 1.48
C THR A 333 40.53 -9.78 0.42
N PRO A 334 40.01 -10.96 0.80
CA PRO A 334 39.29 -11.80 -0.16
C PRO A 334 37.97 -11.13 -0.57
N ASN A 335 37.51 -11.39 -1.79
CA ASN A 335 36.34 -10.73 -2.41
C ASN A 335 35.13 -10.67 -1.48
N PHE A 336 34.68 -11.83 -0.98
CA PHE A 336 33.64 -12.01 0.04
C PHE A 336 33.82 -11.29 1.39
N GLN A 337 34.74 -10.37 1.53
CA GLN A 337 34.91 -9.54 2.74
C GLN A 337 35.23 -8.10 2.38
N ASP A 338 35.04 -7.75 1.11
CA ASP A 338 35.47 -6.54 0.45
C ASP A 338 34.27 -6.01 -0.33
N ALA A 339 33.53 -5.07 0.30
CA ALA A 339 32.32 -4.43 -0.27
C ALA A 339 32.59 -3.69 -1.60
N ASP A 340 33.88 -3.51 -1.91
CA ASP A 340 34.31 -3.33 -3.28
C ASP A 340 34.48 -4.75 -3.84
N THR A 341 33.41 -5.31 -4.39
CA THR A 341 33.46 -6.65 -4.98
C THR A 341 34.60 -6.73 -5.96
N CYS A 342 34.84 -7.94 -6.43
CA CYS A 342 35.50 -8.10 -7.71
C CYS A 342 34.72 -7.58 -8.91
N ASP A 343 34.03 -6.45 -8.77
CA ASP A 343 33.18 -5.79 -9.74
C ASP A 343 33.96 -4.75 -10.56
N ASP A 344 33.71 -4.81 -11.86
CA ASP A 344 34.61 -5.58 -12.71
C ASP A 344 34.93 -4.90 -14.04
N GLY A 345 34.62 -3.61 -14.17
CA GLY A 345 34.61 -2.99 -15.48
C GLY A 345 33.58 -3.61 -16.41
N THR A 346 32.43 -4.03 -15.85
CA THR A 346 31.16 -3.99 -16.54
C THR A 346 30.88 -2.57 -16.92
N ASP A 347 30.31 -2.52 -18.10
CA ASP A 347 30.11 -1.39 -18.97
C ASP A 347 28.76 -1.80 -19.58
N THR A 348 27.72 -1.56 -18.77
CA THR A 348 26.39 -2.20 -18.91
C THR A 348 25.71 -1.74 -20.19
N ASP A 349 25.86 -0.46 -20.50
CA ASP A 349 25.41 0.24 -21.70
C ASP A 349 26.40 0.00 -22.89
N GLY A 350 27.69 -0.20 -22.61
CA GLY A 350 28.72 -0.55 -23.58
C GLY A 350 29.50 0.63 -24.16
N ASP A 351 29.53 1.78 -23.49
CA ASP A 351 30.22 3.00 -23.88
C ASP A 351 31.70 3.10 -23.44
N GLY A 352 32.17 2.17 -22.63
CA GLY A 352 33.58 2.08 -22.25
C GLY A 352 34.03 2.98 -21.10
N VAL A 353 33.11 3.68 -20.44
CA VAL A 353 33.20 3.92 -19.00
C VAL A 353 32.70 2.65 -18.29
N THR A 354 32.93 2.54 -16.99
CA THR A 354 32.50 1.36 -16.24
C THR A 354 31.45 1.79 -15.23
N ASP A 355 30.52 0.88 -14.91
CA ASP A 355 29.40 1.14 -14.00
C ASP A 355 29.85 1.78 -12.66
N VAL A 356 31.09 1.50 -12.22
CA VAL A 356 31.70 2.07 -11.00
C VAL A 356 32.38 3.44 -11.21
N GLU A 357 32.85 3.71 -12.41
CA GLU A 357 33.40 5.02 -12.79
C GLU A 357 32.29 6.07 -12.98
N GLU A 358 31.03 5.62 -13.12
CA GLU A 358 29.79 6.41 -13.19
C GLU A 358 29.17 6.74 -11.81
N ASP A 359 29.80 6.38 -10.68
CA ASP A 359 29.47 6.93 -9.35
C ASP A 359 30.10 8.34 -9.22
N ILE A 360 29.51 9.31 -9.90
CA ILE A 360 29.98 10.70 -10.02
C ILE A 360 29.96 11.40 -8.65
N ASP A 361 28.98 11.06 -7.83
CA ASP A 361 28.73 11.55 -6.48
C ASP A 361 29.76 11.00 -5.45
N GLY A 362 30.19 9.75 -5.65
CA GLY A 362 31.12 9.02 -4.81
C GLY A 362 30.50 8.49 -3.52
N ASP A 363 29.19 8.19 -3.53
CA ASP A 363 28.47 7.61 -2.40
C ASP A 363 28.39 6.08 -2.42
N GLY A 364 28.86 5.46 -3.51
CA GLY A 364 28.91 4.01 -3.71
C GLY A 364 27.66 3.44 -4.38
N ASP A 365 26.78 4.27 -4.94
CA ASP A 365 25.57 3.83 -5.67
C ASP A 365 25.46 4.52 -7.04
N PRO A 366 26.03 3.94 -8.12
CA PRO A 366 25.95 4.51 -9.47
C PRO A 366 24.53 4.45 -10.07
N THR A 367 23.58 3.74 -9.45
CA THR A 367 22.25 3.54 -10.03
C THR A 367 21.33 4.77 -9.93
N ASN A 368 21.79 5.80 -9.23
CA ASN A 368 21.03 7.01 -8.95
C ASN A 368 21.64 8.30 -9.54
N ASP A 369 22.82 8.21 -10.14
CA ASP A 369 23.49 9.30 -10.84
C ASP A 369 22.95 9.42 -12.28
N ASP A 370 22.64 10.64 -12.68
CA ASP A 370 21.93 11.04 -13.92
C ASP A 370 22.43 12.44 -14.29
N SER A 371 23.43 12.50 -15.17
CA SER A 371 24.25 13.68 -15.42
C SER A 371 23.54 14.74 -16.27
N ASP A 372 22.75 14.34 -17.26
CA ASP A 372 21.98 15.24 -18.13
C ASP A 372 20.53 15.52 -17.61
N GLY A 373 20.03 14.69 -16.70
CA GLY A 373 18.71 14.80 -16.08
C GLY A 373 17.56 14.31 -16.95
N ASP A 374 17.80 13.44 -17.93
CA ASP A 374 16.79 12.89 -18.83
C ASP A 374 15.97 11.75 -18.19
N GLY A 375 16.44 11.20 -17.07
CA GLY A 375 15.80 10.12 -16.32
C GLY A 375 16.35 8.72 -16.59
N THR A 376 17.38 8.60 -17.43
CA THR A 376 18.22 7.41 -17.62
C THR A 376 19.48 7.56 -16.75
N PRO A 377 19.74 6.69 -15.77
CA PRO A 377 20.98 6.76 -15.00
C PRO A 377 22.21 6.51 -15.88
N ASP A 378 23.34 7.14 -15.56
CA ASP A 378 24.58 7.15 -16.36
C ASP A 378 24.99 5.71 -16.76
N TYR A 379 24.97 4.74 -15.84
CA TYR A 379 25.30 3.32 -16.13
C TYR A 379 24.38 2.57 -17.12
N LEU A 380 23.31 3.21 -17.59
CA LEU A 380 22.41 2.72 -18.62
C LEU A 380 22.30 3.66 -19.82
N ASP A 381 22.89 4.85 -19.73
CA ASP A 381 23.01 5.80 -20.82
C ASP A 381 24.28 5.53 -21.63
N THR A 382 24.32 5.96 -22.88
CA THR A 382 25.50 5.84 -23.76
C THR A 382 26.03 7.22 -24.19
N ASP A 383 25.44 8.28 -23.64
CA ASP A 383 25.55 9.71 -23.99
C ASP A 383 25.29 10.56 -22.73
N ASP A 384 26.07 10.32 -21.67
CA ASP A 384 25.79 10.73 -20.27
C ASP A 384 25.52 12.23 -20.06
N ASP A 385 26.06 13.09 -20.93
CA ASP A 385 25.88 14.55 -20.87
C ASP A 385 24.82 15.11 -21.84
N GLY A 386 24.26 14.24 -22.69
CA GLY A 386 23.21 14.57 -23.67
C GLY A 386 23.65 15.51 -24.80
N ASP A 387 24.95 15.65 -25.10
CA ASP A 387 25.45 16.55 -26.16
C ASP A 387 25.29 15.97 -27.59
N GLY A 388 25.02 14.67 -27.69
CA GLY A 388 24.84 13.91 -28.93
C GLY A 388 26.10 13.20 -29.45
N VAL A 389 27.20 13.21 -28.69
CA VAL A 389 28.45 12.48 -28.90
C VAL A 389 28.57 11.38 -27.84
N LEU A 390 28.30 10.14 -28.26
CA LEU A 390 28.42 8.97 -27.38
C LEU A 390 29.73 8.96 -26.56
N THR A 391 29.63 8.68 -25.26
CA THR A 391 30.73 8.60 -24.29
C THR A 391 31.96 7.84 -24.83
N LEU A 392 31.76 6.71 -25.52
CA LEU A 392 32.83 5.92 -26.14
C LEU A 392 33.67 6.67 -27.19
N ASP A 393 33.06 7.63 -27.88
CA ASP A 393 33.66 8.40 -28.96
C ASP A 393 34.40 9.66 -28.43
N GLU A 394 34.39 9.90 -27.11
CA GLU A 394 35.01 11.05 -26.43
C GLU A 394 36.42 10.79 -25.87
N ASP A 395 36.98 9.61 -26.16
CA ASP A 395 38.39 9.23 -25.98
C ASP A 395 39.31 10.06 -26.93
N THR A 396 39.58 11.30 -26.54
CA THR A 396 40.31 12.33 -27.29
C THR A 396 41.78 11.94 -27.49
N ASP A 397 42.36 11.31 -26.47
CA ASP A 397 43.71 10.77 -26.41
C ASP A 397 43.88 9.50 -27.30
N GLY A 398 42.82 8.71 -27.43
CA GLY A 398 42.74 7.50 -28.23
C GLY A 398 43.40 6.29 -27.55
N ASP A 399 43.49 6.30 -26.22
CA ASP A 399 44.04 5.19 -25.43
C ASP A 399 43.00 4.20 -24.90
N GLY A 400 41.71 4.53 -25.10
CA GLY A 400 40.54 3.72 -24.83
C GLY A 400 40.04 3.82 -23.40
N ASP A 401 40.18 5.00 -22.80
CA ASP A 401 39.77 5.37 -21.44
C ASP A 401 39.24 6.83 -21.47
N PRO A 402 37.94 7.05 -21.71
CA PRO A 402 37.38 8.41 -21.80
C PRO A 402 37.35 9.14 -20.43
N THR A 403 37.56 8.42 -19.32
CA THR A 403 37.43 8.99 -17.96
C THR A 403 38.53 9.98 -17.57
N ASP A 404 39.65 10.00 -18.30
CA ASP A 404 40.79 10.89 -18.03
C ASP A 404 41.00 11.99 -19.07
N ASP A 405 40.11 12.05 -20.07
CA ASP A 405 40.05 13.10 -21.06
C ASP A 405 39.24 14.29 -20.53
N ASP A 406 39.95 15.42 -20.38
CA ASP A 406 39.47 16.69 -19.84
C ASP A 406 40.23 17.76 -20.65
N CYS A 407 39.66 18.16 -21.79
CA CYS A 407 40.37 18.98 -22.78
C CYS A 407 40.52 20.45 -22.35
N ASP A 408 39.57 20.99 -21.58
CA ASP A 408 39.59 22.37 -21.07
C ASP A 408 40.31 22.50 -19.70
N ALA A 409 40.58 21.37 -19.04
CA ALA A 409 41.23 21.22 -17.75
C ALA A 409 40.49 21.89 -16.58
N ASP A 410 39.15 21.97 -16.65
CA ASP A 410 38.31 22.51 -15.59
C ASP A 410 38.12 21.52 -14.41
N GLY A 411 38.36 20.24 -14.68
CA GLY A 411 38.30 19.12 -13.74
C GLY A 411 37.07 18.24 -13.87
N THR A 412 36.23 18.45 -14.88
CA THR A 412 35.13 17.60 -15.34
C THR A 412 35.64 16.83 -16.56
N PRO A 413 35.55 15.48 -16.58
CA PRO A 413 35.83 14.71 -17.79
C PRO A 413 34.88 15.08 -18.92
N ASN A 414 35.33 14.92 -20.16
CA ASN A 414 34.57 15.31 -21.34
C ASN A 414 33.18 14.67 -21.39
N TYR A 415 33.08 13.37 -21.07
CA TYR A 415 31.83 12.61 -21.12
C TYR A 415 30.76 13.02 -20.11
N LEU A 416 31.07 13.95 -19.21
CA LEU A 416 30.13 14.51 -18.22
C LEU A 416 29.94 16.02 -18.43
N ASP A 417 30.43 16.56 -19.55
CA ASP A 417 30.47 17.99 -19.81
C ASP A 417 29.97 18.30 -21.22
N ALA A 418 28.73 18.78 -21.31
CA ALA A 418 28.03 19.09 -22.56
C ALA A 418 28.72 20.12 -23.47
N ASP A 419 29.81 20.79 -23.03
CA ASP A 419 30.66 21.65 -23.86
C ASP A 419 32.17 21.45 -23.50
N PRO A 420 32.72 20.24 -23.67
CA PRO A 420 33.88 19.77 -22.89
C PRO A 420 35.21 20.41 -23.31
N CYS A 421 35.29 20.92 -24.53
CA CYS A 421 36.49 21.52 -25.09
C CYS A 421 36.35 23.02 -25.35
N ASP A 422 35.48 23.73 -24.65
CA ASP A 422 35.27 25.17 -24.79
C ASP A 422 35.55 25.90 -23.47
N THR A 423 36.84 26.07 -23.15
CA THR A 423 37.31 26.60 -21.85
C THR A 423 36.70 27.96 -21.47
N ASP A 424 36.24 28.76 -22.43
CA ASP A 424 35.64 30.07 -22.18
C ASP A 424 34.16 30.22 -22.57
N GLY A 425 33.55 29.17 -23.12
CA GLY A 425 32.12 29.05 -23.38
C GLY A 425 31.64 29.90 -24.56
N ASP A 426 32.49 30.11 -25.58
CA ASP A 426 32.21 30.95 -26.74
C ASP A 426 31.65 30.19 -27.96
N GLY A 427 31.55 28.86 -27.86
CA GLY A 427 31.05 27.95 -28.89
C GLY A 427 32.11 27.47 -29.88
N LEU A 428 33.40 27.79 -29.66
CA LEU A 428 34.52 27.23 -30.41
C LEU A 428 35.34 26.31 -29.50
N ASN A 429 35.65 25.10 -29.98
CA ASN A 429 36.54 24.25 -29.23
C ASN A 429 37.98 24.81 -29.20
N ASP A 430 38.67 24.66 -28.07
CA ASP A 430 40.06 25.02 -27.79
C ASP A 430 41.03 24.63 -28.93
N GLU A 431 40.79 23.51 -29.63
CA GLU A 431 41.63 23.06 -30.74
C GLU A 431 41.42 23.85 -32.04
N GLU A 432 40.21 24.37 -32.27
CA GLU A 432 39.81 25.19 -33.40
C GLU A 432 40.33 26.63 -33.28
N GLU A 433 40.79 27.03 -32.09
CA GLU A 433 41.35 28.35 -31.83
C GLU A 433 42.86 28.51 -32.17
N ASP A 434 43.47 27.53 -32.86
CA ASP A 434 44.81 27.64 -33.48
C ASP A 434 44.80 28.57 -34.70
N THR A 435 44.39 29.83 -34.50
CA THR A 435 44.25 30.87 -35.54
C THR A 435 45.52 31.05 -36.36
N ASN A 436 46.71 30.87 -35.77
CA ASN A 436 47.96 31.02 -36.49
C ASN A 436 48.41 29.75 -37.27
N GLY A 437 47.74 28.61 -37.03
CA GLY A 437 47.95 27.33 -37.71
C GLY A 437 49.32 26.70 -37.46
N ASP A 438 49.94 26.95 -36.31
CA ASP A 438 51.23 26.37 -35.94
C ASP A 438 51.12 25.03 -35.20
N GLY A 439 49.89 24.60 -34.92
CA GLY A 439 49.52 23.36 -34.25
C GLY A 439 49.67 23.47 -32.74
N ASN A 440 49.46 24.66 -32.17
CA ASN A 440 49.46 24.88 -30.72
C ASN A 440 48.50 26.03 -30.33
N PRO A 441 47.20 25.74 -30.15
CA PRO A 441 46.17 26.74 -29.83
C PRO A 441 46.44 27.47 -28.52
N TYR A 442 46.99 26.79 -27.50
CA TYR A 442 47.25 27.33 -26.15
C TYR A 442 48.28 28.48 -26.05
N ASN A 443 48.78 29.00 -27.17
CA ASN A 443 49.62 30.19 -27.19
C ASN A 443 49.18 31.29 -28.13
N ASP A 444 48.02 31.12 -28.76
CA ASP A 444 47.42 32.13 -29.61
C ASP A 444 46.67 33.12 -28.71
N ASP A 445 46.82 34.39 -29.06
CA ASP A 445 46.49 35.59 -28.27
C ASP A 445 46.36 36.67 -29.35
N CYS A 446 45.28 36.56 -30.12
CA CYS A 446 45.08 37.27 -31.38
C CYS A 446 44.92 38.78 -31.16
N ASP A 447 44.37 39.21 -30.01
CA ASP A 447 44.21 40.61 -29.63
C ASP A 447 45.44 41.23 -28.88
N GLU A 448 46.45 40.41 -28.56
CA GLU A 448 47.66 40.73 -27.80
C GLU A 448 47.40 41.29 -26.36
N ASP A 449 46.26 40.93 -25.76
CA ASP A 449 45.87 41.24 -24.38
C ASP A 449 46.78 40.56 -23.35
N GLY A 450 47.25 39.36 -23.69
CA GLY A 450 48.05 38.49 -22.82
C GLY A 450 47.27 37.39 -22.12
N THR A 451 45.99 37.23 -22.44
CA THR A 451 45.17 36.04 -22.20
C THR A 451 45.16 35.24 -23.50
N PRO A 452 45.49 33.93 -23.48
CA PRO A 452 45.37 33.11 -24.68
C PRO A 452 43.91 32.97 -25.11
N ASN A 453 43.68 32.74 -26.41
CA ASN A 453 42.35 32.67 -27.03
C ASN A 453 41.40 31.74 -26.25
N PHE A 454 41.80 30.48 -26.03
CA PHE A 454 41.11 29.48 -25.19
C PHE A 454 40.82 29.85 -23.73
N GLN A 455 41.04 31.09 -23.30
CA GLN A 455 40.70 31.53 -21.95
C GLN A 455 40.04 32.91 -21.98
N ASP A 456 39.60 33.35 -23.15
CA ASP A 456 39.23 34.70 -23.47
C ASP A 456 38.06 34.70 -24.48
N SER A 457 36.84 34.60 -23.95
CA SER A 457 35.57 34.55 -24.68
C SER A 457 35.31 35.67 -25.71
N ASP A 458 36.18 36.68 -25.74
CA ASP A 458 36.12 37.84 -26.66
C ASP A 458 37.41 37.88 -27.54
N SER A 459 38.16 36.77 -27.65
CA SER A 459 39.58 36.78 -28.03
C SER A 459 39.84 37.29 -29.44
N CYS A 460 39.08 36.79 -30.41
CA CYS A 460 39.27 37.06 -31.82
C CYS A 460 38.07 37.68 -32.51
N ASP A 461 37.00 37.97 -31.77
CA ASP A 461 35.81 38.68 -32.21
C ASP A 461 35.56 39.83 -31.22
N THR A 462 36.20 40.97 -31.48
CA THR A 462 36.25 42.09 -30.52
C THR A 462 34.87 42.72 -30.27
N ASP A 463 33.90 42.51 -31.15
CA ASP A 463 32.55 43.09 -31.05
C ASP A 463 31.41 42.08 -30.84
N GLY A 464 31.69 40.79 -30.95
CA GLY A 464 30.81 39.69 -30.59
C GLY A 464 29.74 39.40 -31.64
N ASP A 465 30.04 39.63 -32.93
CA ASP A 465 29.13 39.40 -34.06
C ASP A 465 29.25 38.01 -34.71
N GLY A 466 30.19 37.19 -34.24
CA GLY A 466 30.46 35.85 -34.74
C GLY A 466 31.44 35.81 -35.93
N ILE A 467 32.04 36.94 -36.33
CA ILE A 467 33.08 37.03 -37.35
C ILE A 467 34.43 37.35 -36.71
N LEU A 468 35.44 36.52 -36.95
CA LEU A 468 36.78 36.77 -36.44
C LEU A 468 37.36 38.07 -37.04
N ASP A 469 37.95 38.93 -36.21
CA ASP A 469 38.67 40.17 -36.53
C ASP A 469 39.57 40.05 -37.78
N GLU A 470 40.18 38.88 -38.01
CA GLU A 470 41.06 38.64 -39.16
C GLU A 470 40.34 38.29 -40.47
N ASP A 471 39.13 37.74 -40.38
CA ASP A 471 38.27 37.41 -41.52
C ASP A 471 37.47 38.62 -42.02
N GLU A 472 37.47 39.71 -41.25
CA GLU A 472 36.90 41.01 -41.64
C GLU A 472 37.82 41.88 -42.51
N ASP A 473 39.00 41.36 -42.92
CA ASP A 473 39.89 41.95 -43.94
C ASP A 473 39.30 41.79 -45.36
N LEU A 474 38.11 42.37 -45.60
CA LEU A 474 37.36 42.28 -46.85
C LEU A 474 38.16 42.73 -48.08
N ASP A 475 39.09 43.67 -47.92
CA ASP A 475 39.92 44.14 -49.03
C ASP A 475 41.15 43.26 -49.31
N GLY A 476 41.43 42.31 -48.42
CA GLY A 476 42.46 41.28 -48.50
C GLY A 476 43.89 41.83 -48.51
N ASP A 477 44.13 43.00 -47.91
CA ASP A 477 45.44 43.61 -47.80
C ASP A 477 46.26 43.16 -46.58
N GLY A 478 45.63 42.41 -45.67
CA GLY A 478 46.16 41.82 -44.45
C GLY A 478 46.20 42.80 -43.28
N ASP A 479 45.28 43.76 -43.22
CA ASP A 479 45.15 44.77 -42.15
C ASP A 479 43.65 45.08 -41.90
N PRO A 480 42.92 44.20 -41.17
CA PRO A 480 41.47 44.35 -40.92
C PRO A 480 41.12 45.64 -40.15
N THR A 481 42.09 46.23 -39.43
CA THR A 481 41.89 47.41 -38.58
C THR A 481 41.49 48.70 -39.31
N ASN A 482 41.39 48.64 -40.64
CA ASN A 482 41.11 49.77 -41.49
C ASN A 482 39.99 49.54 -42.53
N ASP A 483 39.41 48.34 -42.54
CA ASP A 483 38.18 48.05 -43.28
C ASP A 483 36.96 48.50 -42.46
N ASP A 484 36.00 49.08 -43.18
CA ASP A 484 34.87 49.89 -42.71
C ASP A 484 33.88 49.86 -43.89
N CYS A 485 33.17 48.72 -44.04
CA CYS A 485 32.37 48.39 -45.23
C CYS A 485 31.14 49.30 -45.37
N ASP A 486 30.48 49.66 -44.27
CA ASP A 486 29.35 50.60 -44.23
C ASP A 486 29.77 52.10 -44.32
N ALA A 487 31.06 52.38 -44.13
CA ALA A 487 31.69 53.70 -44.15
C ALA A 487 31.19 54.67 -43.06
N ASP A 488 30.72 54.18 -41.92
CA ASP A 488 30.26 54.98 -40.79
C ASP A 488 31.42 55.59 -39.98
N GLY A 489 32.61 54.98 -40.08
CA GLY A 489 33.85 55.38 -39.42
C GLY A 489 34.24 54.56 -38.20
N THR A 490 33.52 53.48 -37.91
CA THR A 490 33.89 52.36 -37.05
C THR A 490 34.49 51.29 -37.96
N PRO A 491 35.71 50.81 -37.70
CA PRO A 491 36.24 49.66 -38.44
C PRO A 491 35.41 48.41 -38.12
N ASN A 492 35.31 47.49 -39.08
CA ASN A 492 34.47 46.29 -39.01
C ASN A 492 34.63 45.54 -37.67
N TYR A 493 35.87 45.20 -37.29
CA TYR A 493 36.24 44.57 -36.01
C TYR A 493 35.88 45.28 -34.70
N LEU A 494 35.10 46.36 -34.75
CA LEU A 494 34.59 47.07 -33.58
C LEU A 494 33.10 47.41 -33.73
N ASP A 495 32.45 46.84 -34.73
CA ASP A 495 31.11 47.15 -35.20
C ASP A 495 30.33 45.86 -35.37
N ALA A 496 29.52 45.50 -34.36
CA ALA A 496 28.82 44.22 -34.24
C ALA A 496 27.74 43.93 -35.32
N ASP A 497 27.70 44.72 -36.39
CA ASP A 497 26.83 44.56 -37.56
C ASP A 497 27.48 45.28 -38.76
N PRO A 498 28.73 44.92 -39.11
CA PRO A 498 29.62 45.83 -39.82
C PRO A 498 29.17 46.04 -41.26
N CYS A 499 28.54 45.01 -41.86
CA CYS A 499 28.14 44.98 -43.25
C CYS A 499 26.65 44.66 -43.46
N ASP A 500 25.78 44.85 -42.48
CA ASP A 500 24.31 44.83 -42.64
C ASP A 500 23.76 46.26 -42.43
N THR A 501 23.65 47.00 -43.53
CA THR A 501 23.31 48.43 -43.47
C THR A 501 21.87 48.70 -42.98
N ASP A 502 20.95 47.73 -43.05
CA ASP A 502 19.54 47.91 -42.67
C ASP A 502 19.05 47.05 -41.50
N GLY A 503 19.81 46.03 -41.10
CA GLY A 503 19.59 45.19 -39.91
C GLY A 503 18.59 44.07 -40.13
N ASP A 504 18.49 43.53 -41.36
CA ASP A 504 17.60 42.41 -41.72
C ASP A 504 18.25 41.03 -41.54
N GLY A 505 19.53 40.98 -41.18
CA GLY A 505 20.28 39.74 -40.99
C GLY A 505 20.89 39.18 -42.27
N LEU A 506 20.86 39.92 -43.38
CA LEU A 506 21.62 39.64 -44.61
C LEU A 506 22.74 40.65 -44.80
N ASN A 507 23.94 40.14 -45.08
CA ASN A 507 25.09 40.99 -45.32
C ASN A 507 24.90 41.73 -46.67
N ASP A 508 25.27 43.00 -46.75
CA ASP A 508 25.23 43.88 -47.95
C ASP A 508 25.78 43.20 -49.23
N GLU A 509 26.70 42.22 -49.11
CA GLU A 509 27.26 41.47 -50.25
C GLU A 509 26.39 40.30 -50.75
N GLU A 510 25.55 39.75 -49.88
CA GLU A 510 24.68 38.61 -50.12
C GLU A 510 23.36 39.01 -50.79
N GLU A 511 23.05 40.30 -50.77
CA GLU A 511 21.87 40.88 -51.41
C GLU A 511 22.05 41.18 -52.92
N ASP A 512 23.11 40.64 -53.55
CA ASP A 512 23.34 40.64 -55.01
C ASP A 512 22.40 39.63 -55.71
N THR A 513 21.09 39.81 -55.56
CA THR A 513 20.04 38.93 -56.07
C THR A 513 20.11 38.70 -57.59
N ASP A 514 20.65 39.63 -58.37
CA ASP A 514 20.80 39.46 -59.82
C ASP A 514 22.11 38.76 -60.25
N GLY A 515 23.03 38.54 -59.30
CA GLY A 515 24.30 37.83 -59.46
C GLY A 515 25.28 38.51 -60.41
N ASP A 516 25.16 39.83 -60.64
CA ASP A 516 26.08 40.61 -61.48
C ASP A 516 27.38 41.03 -60.78
N GLY A 517 27.46 40.79 -59.47
CA GLY A 517 28.56 41.10 -58.57
C GLY A 517 28.55 42.55 -58.11
N ASN A 518 27.38 43.16 -57.97
CA ASN A 518 27.21 44.52 -57.46
C ASN A 518 25.88 44.69 -56.69
N PRO A 519 25.85 44.32 -55.41
CA PRO A 519 24.64 44.34 -54.57
C PRO A 519 24.04 45.75 -54.38
N TYR A 520 24.88 46.79 -54.39
CA TYR A 520 24.46 48.18 -54.14
C TYR A 520 23.53 48.82 -55.20
N ASN A 521 23.05 48.05 -56.17
CA ASN A 521 22.04 48.49 -57.12
C ASN A 521 20.85 47.55 -57.31
N ASP A 522 20.82 46.45 -56.57
CA ASP A 522 19.70 45.53 -56.58
C ASP A 522 18.60 46.09 -55.68
N ASP A 523 17.37 45.91 -56.13
CA ASP A 523 16.14 46.61 -55.72
C ASP A 523 15.03 45.65 -56.19
N CYS A 524 14.93 44.50 -55.52
CA CYS A 524 14.13 43.33 -55.95
C CYS A 524 12.63 43.67 -55.98
N ASP A 525 12.15 44.50 -55.06
CA ASP A 525 10.77 45.01 -55.00
C ASP A 525 10.50 46.25 -55.92
N ALA A 526 11.56 46.87 -56.45
CA ALA A 526 11.57 48.04 -57.34
C ALA A 526 10.95 49.32 -56.73
N ASP A 527 11.01 49.47 -55.41
CA ASP A 527 10.63 50.65 -54.62
C ASP A 527 11.55 51.85 -54.89
N GLY A 528 12.81 51.58 -55.23
CA GLY A 528 13.86 52.57 -55.45
C GLY A 528 14.81 52.81 -54.28
N THR A 529 14.67 52.01 -53.22
CA THR A 529 15.64 51.77 -52.15
C THR A 529 16.36 50.48 -52.52
N PRO A 530 17.70 50.48 -52.67
CA PRO A 530 18.42 49.24 -52.93
C PRO A 530 18.30 48.29 -51.73
N ASN A 531 18.35 46.98 -51.98
CA ASN A 531 18.15 45.92 -50.98
C ASN A 531 18.90 46.19 -49.67
N PHE A 532 20.22 46.44 -49.73
CA PHE A 532 21.09 46.84 -48.59
C PHE A 532 20.70 48.10 -47.79
N GLN A 533 19.55 48.70 -48.03
CA GLN A 533 19.03 49.82 -47.27
C GLN A 533 17.56 49.63 -46.90
N ASP A 534 17.02 48.43 -47.09
CA ASP A 534 15.61 48.08 -47.07
C ASP A 534 15.37 46.75 -46.35
N VAL A 535 15.02 46.85 -45.06
CA VAL A 535 14.96 45.75 -44.07
C VAL A 535 14.00 44.58 -44.41
N ASP A 536 13.18 44.72 -45.45
CA ASP A 536 12.18 43.74 -45.89
C ASP A 536 12.29 43.57 -47.43
N SER A 537 13.52 43.53 -47.96
CA SER A 537 13.75 43.80 -49.39
C SER A 537 13.16 42.74 -50.33
N CYS A 538 13.26 41.44 -50.00
CA CYS A 538 12.83 40.33 -50.85
C CYS A 538 11.88 39.31 -50.18
N ASP A 539 11.33 39.66 -49.02
CA ASP A 539 10.19 39.01 -48.36
C ASP A 539 9.15 40.11 -48.12
N SER A 540 8.30 40.32 -49.12
CA SER A 540 7.45 41.50 -49.21
C SER A 540 6.27 41.50 -48.21
N ASP A 541 6.00 40.39 -47.53
CA ASP A 541 4.93 40.25 -46.52
C ASP A 541 5.42 39.84 -45.12
N GLY A 542 6.66 39.38 -44.99
CA GLY A 542 7.35 39.11 -43.73
C GLY A 542 6.97 37.77 -43.11
N ASP A 543 6.58 36.79 -43.93
CA ASP A 543 6.23 35.43 -43.49
C ASP A 543 7.44 34.49 -43.34
N GLY A 544 8.64 34.95 -43.75
CA GLY A 544 9.88 34.17 -43.68
C GLY A 544 10.15 33.32 -44.92
N ILE A 545 9.35 33.44 -45.98
CA ILE A 545 9.55 32.83 -47.30
C ILE A 545 9.93 33.93 -48.30
N LEU A 546 11.04 33.75 -49.02
CA LEU A 546 11.44 34.74 -50.04
C LEU A 546 10.44 34.78 -51.20
N ASP A 547 10.14 35.97 -51.72
CA ASP A 547 9.22 36.22 -52.85
C ASP A 547 9.49 35.29 -54.06
N GLU A 548 10.74 34.83 -54.25
CA GLU A 548 11.13 33.95 -55.35
C GLU A 548 10.89 32.45 -55.12
N ASP A 549 10.82 32.04 -53.86
CA ASP A 549 10.59 30.66 -53.44
C ASP A 549 9.09 30.30 -53.35
N GLU A 550 8.22 31.30 -53.47
CA GLU A 550 6.76 31.14 -53.50
C GLU A 550 6.18 30.88 -54.91
N ASP A 551 7.04 30.56 -55.89
CA ASP A 551 6.67 30.07 -57.23
C ASP A 551 6.18 28.60 -57.16
N LEU A 552 5.07 28.36 -56.45
CA LEU A 552 4.45 27.05 -56.20
C LEU A 552 4.22 26.24 -57.49
N ASP A 553 3.93 26.90 -58.61
CA ASP A 553 3.69 26.23 -59.89
C ASP A 553 4.97 25.92 -60.70
N GLY A 554 6.11 26.46 -60.25
CA GLY A 554 7.45 26.24 -60.79
C GLY A 554 7.65 26.78 -62.21
N ASP A 555 6.87 27.78 -62.63
CA ASP A 555 6.97 28.40 -63.95
C ASP A 555 7.98 29.56 -64.03
N GLY A 556 8.50 29.99 -62.88
CA GLY A 556 9.52 31.00 -62.68
C GLY A 556 8.95 32.43 -62.66
N ASP A 557 7.71 32.61 -62.23
CA ASP A 557 7.01 33.90 -62.10
C ASP A 557 6.12 33.91 -60.84
N PRO A 558 6.70 34.08 -59.64
CA PRO A 558 5.95 34.04 -58.36
C PRO A 558 4.87 35.13 -58.26
N THR A 559 4.99 36.20 -59.06
CA THR A 559 4.06 37.35 -59.02
C THR A 559 2.62 37.03 -59.46
N ASN A 560 2.38 35.80 -59.89
CA ASN A 560 1.12 35.34 -60.44
C ASN A 560 0.55 34.11 -59.74
N ASP A 561 1.26 33.61 -58.74
CA ASP A 561 0.80 32.56 -57.83
C ASP A 561 0.04 33.22 -56.66
N ASP A 562 -1.12 32.64 -56.37
CA ASP A 562 -2.23 33.20 -55.58
C ASP A 562 -3.04 31.94 -55.18
N CYS A 563 -2.53 31.19 -54.19
CA CYS A 563 -3.04 29.83 -53.85
C CYS A 563 -4.46 29.88 -53.29
N ASP A 564 -4.80 30.90 -52.51
CA ASP A 564 -6.14 31.15 -51.94
C ASP A 564 -7.13 31.82 -52.95
N ALA A 565 -6.60 32.35 -54.06
CA ALA A 565 -7.33 33.06 -55.11
C ALA A 565 -8.07 34.32 -54.64
N ASP A 566 -7.63 34.97 -53.56
CA ASP A 566 -8.23 36.20 -53.03
C ASP A 566 -7.88 37.44 -53.89
N GLY A 567 -6.82 37.32 -54.70
CA GLY A 567 -6.30 38.33 -55.61
C GLY A 567 -5.11 39.13 -55.09
N THR A 568 -4.54 38.73 -53.96
CA THR A 568 -3.23 39.05 -53.42
C THR A 568 -2.31 37.90 -53.82
N PRO A 569 -1.26 38.15 -54.62
CA PRO A 569 -0.28 37.10 -54.90
C PRO A 569 0.43 36.67 -53.61
N ASN A 570 0.86 35.41 -53.54
CA ASN A 570 1.47 34.79 -52.36
C ASN A 570 2.53 35.69 -51.70
N TYR A 571 3.49 36.20 -52.49
CA TYR A 571 4.53 37.15 -52.05
C TYR A 571 4.09 38.49 -51.46
N LEU A 572 2.79 38.71 -51.26
CA LEU A 572 2.26 39.90 -50.61
C LEU A 572 1.23 39.53 -49.54
N ASP A 573 1.17 38.26 -49.17
CA ASP A 573 0.17 37.63 -48.35
C ASP A 573 0.83 36.80 -47.26
N ALA A 574 0.94 37.38 -46.06
CA ALA A 574 1.65 36.81 -44.91
C ALA A 574 1.06 35.48 -44.37
N ASP A 575 0.03 34.96 -45.02
CA ASP A 575 -0.57 33.66 -44.73
C ASP A 575 -1.18 33.08 -46.02
N PRO A 576 -0.34 32.76 -47.02
CA PRO A 576 -0.77 32.73 -48.41
C PRO A 576 -1.74 31.58 -48.71
N CYS A 577 -1.68 30.50 -47.91
CA CYS A 577 -2.46 29.28 -48.13
C CYS A 577 -3.24 28.81 -46.88
N ASP A 578 -3.64 29.71 -45.98
CA ASP A 578 -4.70 29.50 -44.98
C ASP A 578 -5.88 30.44 -45.32
N SER A 579 -6.78 29.91 -46.15
CA SER A 579 -7.85 30.69 -46.76
C SER A 579 -8.92 31.20 -45.77
N ASP A 580 -8.94 30.74 -44.52
CA ASP A 580 -9.91 31.16 -43.50
C ASP A 580 -9.33 31.63 -42.16
N GLY A 581 -8.02 31.46 -41.96
CA GLY A 581 -7.22 32.01 -40.88
C GLY A 581 -7.38 31.24 -39.57
N ASP A 582 -7.57 29.92 -39.65
CA ASP A 582 -7.71 29.02 -38.50
C ASP A 582 -6.40 28.35 -38.05
N GLY A 583 -5.30 28.57 -38.76
CA GLY A 583 -3.98 28.01 -38.42
C GLY A 583 -3.68 26.70 -39.14
N LEU A 584 -4.63 26.13 -39.89
CA LEU A 584 -4.39 24.98 -40.77
C LEU A 584 -4.26 25.45 -42.22
N ASN A 585 -3.15 25.10 -42.87
CA ASN A 585 -3.04 25.38 -44.31
C ASN A 585 -4.07 24.57 -45.12
N ASP A 586 -4.56 25.15 -46.22
CA ASP A 586 -5.52 24.57 -47.17
C ASP A 586 -5.17 23.14 -47.62
N ALA A 587 -3.90 22.75 -47.57
CA ALA A 587 -3.44 21.43 -47.99
C ALA A 587 -3.56 20.36 -46.89
N ALA A 588 -3.50 20.76 -45.62
CA ALA A 588 -3.66 19.90 -44.45
C ALA A 588 -5.11 19.47 -44.25
N GLU A 589 -6.07 20.25 -44.76
CA GLU A 589 -7.52 19.99 -44.60
C GLU A 589 -8.11 18.97 -45.60
N ASP A 590 -7.26 18.16 -46.25
CA ASP A 590 -7.64 17.01 -47.08
C ASP A 590 -8.07 15.82 -46.20
N THR A 591 -9.10 16.03 -45.37
CA THR A 591 -9.60 15.08 -44.36
C THR A 591 -9.92 13.68 -44.91
N ASP A 592 -10.27 13.53 -46.19
CA ASP A 592 -10.54 12.21 -46.79
C ASP A 592 -9.32 11.54 -47.47
N GLY A 593 -8.19 12.25 -47.51
CA GLY A 593 -6.89 11.80 -48.03
C GLY A 593 -6.90 11.47 -49.52
N ASP A 594 -7.84 12.02 -50.29
CA ASP A 594 -7.95 11.78 -51.73
C ASP A 594 -7.04 12.69 -52.59
N GLY A 595 -6.35 13.63 -51.94
CA GLY A 595 -5.43 14.61 -52.51
C GLY A 595 -6.15 15.82 -53.09
N ASN A 596 -7.33 16.18 -52.56
CA ASN A 596 -8.12 17.32 -53.03
C ASN A 596 -8.90 18.00 -51.87
N PRO A 597 -8.23 18.84 -51.06
CA PRO A 597 -8.84 19.51 -49.91
C PRO A 597 -10.02 20.42 -50.29
N TYR A 598 -10.01 20.99 -51.51
CA TYR A 598 -11.05 21.92 -51.98
C TYR A 598 -12.47 21.31 -52.15
N ASN A 599 -12.69 20.03 -51.85
CA ASN A 599 -14.02 19.42 -51.84
C ASN A 599 -14.46 18.80 -50.52
N ASP A 600 -13.63 18.90 -49.50
CA ASP A 600 -13.91 18.38 -48.18
C ASP A 600 -14.75 19.43 -47.45
N ASP A 601 -15.79 18.95 -46.76
CA ASP A 601 -16.91 19.72 -46.19
C ASP A 601 -17.44 18.83 -45.05
N CYS A 602 -16.67 18.80 -43.96
CA CYS A 602 -16.80 17.86 -42.84
C CYS A 602 -18.18 18.00 -42.16
N ASP A 603 -18.68 19.23 -42.02
CA ASP A 603 -19.96 19.56 -41.38
C ASP A 603 -21.18 19.51 -42.35
N ALA A 604 -20.92 19.40 -43.66
CA ALA A 604 -21.86 19.34 -44.76
C ALA A 604 -22.78 20.58 -44.90
N ASP A 605 -22.33 21.76 -44.45
CA ASP A 605 -23.05 23.02 -44.59
C ASP A 605 -22.94 23.61 -46.01
N GLY A 606 -21.95 23.15 -46.77
CA GLY A 606 -21.68 23.53 -48.15
C GLY A 606 -20.60 24.59 -48.33
N THR A 607 -19.88 24.92 -47.27
CA THR A 607 -18.59 25.62 -47.26
C THR A 607 -17.51 24.53 -47.16
N PRO A 608 -16.54 24.47 -48.10
CA PRO A 608 -15.43 23.56 -47.96
C PRO A 608 -14.54 23.95 -46.76
N ASN A 609 -13.88 22.97 -46.15
CA ASN A 609 -13.06 23.12 -44.93
C ASN A 609 -12.14 24.34 -45.02
N PHE A 610 -11.31 24.44 -46.08
CA PHE A 610 -10.44 25.59 -46.38
C PHE A 610 -11.08 26.98 -46.50
N LEU A 611 -12.37 27.13 -46.26
CA LEU A 611 -13.05 28.42 -46.24
C LEU A 611 -13.96 28.55 -45.02
N ASP A 612 -13.80 27.67 -44.04
CA ASP A 612 -14.69 27.40 -42.93
C ASP A 612 -14.00 27.32 -41.56
N SER A 613 -13.16 28.31 -41.27
CA SER A 613 -12.58 28.71 -39.97
C SER A 613 -13.15 27.96 -38.75
N ASP A 614 -12.73 26.74 -38.50
CA ASP A 614 -13.16 25.89 -37.36
C ASP A 614 -14.58 25.28 -37.43
N SER A 615 -14.76 24.21 -38.20
CA SER A 615 -15.91 23.29 -38.03
C SER A 615 -15.55 21.81 -38.16
N CYS A 616 -14.26 21.46 -38.18
CA CYS A 616 -13.80 20.09 -38.29
C CYS A 616 -13.30 19.53 -36.95
N ASP A 617 -13.45 18.21 -36.87
CA ASP A 617 -13.21 17.28 -35.77
C ASP A 617 -12.64 16.07 -36.52
N THR A 618 -11.33 16.12 -36.75
CA THR A 618 -10.63 15.32 -37.78
C THR A 618 -10.51 13.86 -37.37
N ASP A 619 -10.24 13.59 -36.11
CA ASP A 619 -10.17 12.27 -35.50
C ASP A 619 -11.58 11.69 -35.20
N GLY A 620 -12.58 12.56 -35.00
CA GLY A 620 -13.97 12.24 -34.77
C GLY A 620 -14.32 11.98 -33.30
N ASP A 621 -13.57 12.53 -32.35
CA ASP A 621 -13.85 12.42 -30.93
C ASP A 621 -14.80 13.51 -30.37
N GLY A 622 -15.07 14.56 -31.13
CA GLY A 622 -16.01 15.59 -30.74
C GLY A 622 -15.45 16.75 -29.92
N VAL A 623 -14.13 16.85 -29.80
CA VAL A 623 -13.42 18.14 -29.72
C VAL A 623 -13.23 18.67 -31.15
N LEU A 624 -12.98 19.97 -31.30
CA LEU A 624 -12.68 20.56 -32.61
C LEU A 624 -11.18 20.73 -32.71
N ASP A 625 -10.61 20.57 -33.91
CA ASP A 625 -9.17 20.73 -34.17
C ASP A 625 -8.60 22.05 -33.59
N SER A 626 -9.42 23.12 -33.57
CA SER A 626 -9.06 24.43 -33.02
C SER A 626 -9.06 24.53 -31.49
N ASP A 627 -9.84 23.67 -30.83
CA ASP A 627 -9.94 23.59 -29.37
C ASP A 627 -8.85 22.67 -28.78
N GLU A 628 -8.03 22.04 -29.63
CA GLU A 628 -6.85 21.20 -29.31
C GLU A 628 -5.52 21.95 -29.35
N ASP A 629 -5.52 23.28 -29.57
CA ASP A 629 -4.38 24.15 -29.24
C ASP A 629 -4.32 24.36 -27.72
N VAL A 630 -3.88 23.32 -27.02
CA VAL A 630 -3.80 23.25 -25.55
C VAL A 630 -2.86 24.33 -25.01
N ASN A 631 -1.76 24.61 -25.71
CA ASN A 631 -0.73 25.54 -25.27
C ASN A 631 -1.09 27.03 -25.59
N GLY A 632 -1.96 27.26 -26.58
CA GLY A 632 -2.51 28.55 -26.96
C GLY A 632 -1.59 29.41 -27.82
N ASP A 633 -0.67 28.81 -28.55
CA ASP A 633 0.27 29.48 -29.48
C ASP A 633 -0.31 29.68 -30.89
N GLY A 634 -1.45 29.04 -31.20
CA GLY A 634 -2.13 29.11 -32.48
C GLY A 634 -1.72 28.03 -33.48
N ASP A 635 -0.98 27.00 -33.05
CA ASP A 635 -0.58 25.85 -33.87
C ASP A 635 -0.96 24.52 -33.19
N PRO A 636 -2.18 23.99 -33.42
CA PRO A 636 -2.61 22.70 -32.84
C PRO A 636 -1.86 21.50 -33.43
N THR A 637 -1.01 21.68 -34.45
CA THR A 637 -0.34 20.56 -35.12
C THR A 637 0.89 20.04 -34.36
N ASN A 638 1.31 20.77 -33.32
CA ASN A 638 2.48 20.48 -32.50
C ASN A 638 2.13 20.06 -31.06
N ASP A 639 0.86 20.14 -30.67
CA ASP A 639 0.37 19.72 -29.35
C ASP A 639 0.09 18.19 -29.36
N ASP A 640 0.72 17.50 -28.40
CA ASP A 640 0.71 16.04 -28.21
C ASP A 640 0.71 15.79 -26.69
N THR A 641 -0.47 15.56 -26.13
CA THR A 641 -0.72 15.56 -24.68
C THR A 641 -0.14 14.33 -23.98
N ASP A 642 -0.18 13.15 -24.61
CA ASP A 642 0.34 11.90 -24.03
C ASP A 642 1.76 11.52 -24.53
N GLY A 643 2.28 12.23 -25.54
CA GLY A 643 3.64 12.09 -26.05
C GLY A 643 3.83 10.85 -26.92
N ASP A 644 2.77 10.25 -27.48
CA ASP A 644 2.87 9.05 -28.31
C ASP A 644 3.32 9.33 -29.76
N GLY A 645 3.42 10.61 -30.13
CA GLY A 645 3.83 11.11 -31.45
C GLY A 645 2.67 11.30 -32.43
N ILE A 646 1.43 11.19 -31.99
CA ILE A 646 0.21 11.57 -32.71
C ILE A 646 -0.29 12.88 -32.09
N PRO A 647 -0.33 14.00 -32.85
CA PRO A 647 -0.88 15.25 -32.32
C PRO A 647 -2.35 15.09 -31.92
N ASP A 648 -2.79 15.85 -30.91
CA ASP A 648 -4.12 15.73 -30.29
C ASP A 648 -5.25 15.73 -31.36
N PHE A 649 -5.20 16.62 -32.36
CA PHE A 649 -6.19 16.68 -33.45
C PHE A 649 -6.27 15.48 -34.40
N LEU A 650 -5.38 14.51 -34.23
CA LEU A 650 -5.37 13.22 -34.92
C LEU A 650 -5.44 12.03 -33.97
N ASP A 651 -5.36 12.26 -32.66
CA ASP A 651 -5.59 11.26 -31.63
C ASP A 651 -7.08 11.23 -31.27
N THR A 652 -7.56 10.08 -30.79
CA THR A 652 -8.93 9.90 -30.32
C THR A 652 -9.01 9.70 -28.80
N ASP A 653 -7.86 9.68 -28.13
CA ASP A 653 -7.58 9.35 -26.71
C ASP A 653 -6.39 10.21 -26.24
N ASP A 654 -6.53 11.54 -26.30
CA ASP A 654 -5.45 12.55 -26.26
C ASP A 654 -4.54 12.44 -25.02
N ASP A 655 -5.05 11.95 -23.90
CA ASP A 655 -4.31 11.77 -22.64
C ASP A 655 -3.79 10.33 -22.43
N GLY A 656 -4.11 9.40 -23.32
CA GLY A 656 -3.67 8.01 -23.27
C GLY A 656 -4.22 7.18 -22.09
N ASP A 657 -5.30 7.60 -21.40
CA ASP A 657 -5.88 6.88 -20.26
C ASP A 657 -6.62 5.56 -20.66
N GLY A 658 -6.92 5.43 -21.96
CA GLY A 658 -7.62 4.32 -22.58
C GLY A 658 -9.14 4.49 -22.67
N ILE A 659 -9.65 5.72 -22.56
CA ILE A 659 -11.05 6.12 -22.76
C ILE A 659 -11.07 7.19 -23.85
N ASP A 660 -11.52 6.83 -25.06
CA ASP A 660 -11.63 7.79 -26.15
C ASP A 660 -12.27 9.14 -25.69
N THR A 661 -11.67 10.28 -26.00
CA THR A 661 -12.07 11.66 -25.62
C THR A 661 -13.59 11.90 -25.73
N LYS A 662 -14.22 11.39 -26.78
CA LYS A 662 -15.70 11.43 -26.98
C LYS A 662 -16.55 10.83 -25.86
N ASP A 663 -16.00 9.85 -25.14
CA ASP A 663 -16.65 9.08 -24.09
C ASP A 663 -16.43 9.71 -22.70
N GLU A 664 -15.70 10.83 -22.64
CA GLU A 664 -15.34 11.58 -21.43
C GLU A 664 -16.21 12.83 -21.16
N ASP A 665 -17.21 13.05 -22.03
CA ASP A 665 -18.37 13.93 -21.82
C ASP A 665 -19.24 13.40 -20.66
N GLY A 666 -18.80 13.70 -19.43
CA GLY A 666 -19.36 13.22 -18.17
C GLY A 666 -20.80 13.68 -17.93
N ASP A 667 -21.15 14.85 -18.45
CA ASP A 667 -22.44 15.51 -18.33
C ASP A 667 -23.42 15.11 -19.47
N ARG A 668 -22.87 14.67 -20.61
CA ARG A 668 -23.55 14.27 -21.85
C ARG A 668 -24.25 15.40 -22.58
N ASP A 669 -23.68 16.60 -22.56
CA ASP A 669 -24.18 17.73 -23.34
C ASP A 669 -23.52 17.85 -24.73
N GLY A 670 -22.53 17.01 -25.01
CA GLY A 670 -21.81 16.89 -26.28
C GLY A 670 -20.67 17.88 -26.41
N ASP A 671 -20.03 18.24 -25.29
CA ASP A 671 -18.90 19.16 -25.20
C ASP A 671 -17.95 18.67 -24.08
N PRO A 672 -16.99 17.77 -24.41
CA PRO A 672 -16.05 17.21 -23.42
C PRO A 672 -15.06 18.25 -22.88
N THR A 673 -14.82 19.34 -23.60
CA THR A 673 -13.81 20.38 -23.27
C THR A 673 -14.06 21.09 -21.92
N ASN A 674 -15.27 20.96 -21.36
CA ASN A 674 -15.67 21.66 -20.15
C ASN A 674 -15.88 20.73 -18.93
N ASP A 675 -15.71 19.42 -19.13
CA ASP A 675 -15.91 18.42 -18.10
C ASP A 675 -14.61 18.18 -17.32
N ASP A 676 -14.63 18.56 -16.05
CA ASP A 676 -13.54 18.39 -15.09
C ASP A 676 -14.15 17.73 -13.85
N CYS A 677 -13.94 16.42 -13.72
CA CYS A 677 -14.66 15.58 -12.77
C CYS A 677 -14.11 15.69 -11.34
N ASP A 678 -12.85 16.07 -11.17
CA ASP A 678 -12.15 16.12 -9.89
C ASP A 678 -11.95 17.57 -9.38
N GLY A 679 -12.06 18.54 -10.28
CA GLY A 679 -12.07 19.98 -10.04
C GLY A 679 -10.69 20.62 -9.95
N ASP A 680 -9.65 20.00 -10.50
CA ASP A 680 -8.27 20.47 -10.43
C ASP A 680 -7.95 21.61 -11.42
N GLY A 681 -8.73 21.72 -12.49
CA GLY A 681 -8.63 22.73 -13.54
C GLY A 681 -8.22 22.22 -14.92
N THR A 682 -7.89 20.93 -15.05
CA THR A 682 -7.64 20.23 -16.31
C THR A 682 -8.94 19.53 -16.76
N PRO A 683 -9.38 19.70 -18.01
CA PRO A 683 -10.49 18.91 -18.54
C PRO A 683 -10.15 17.41 -18.59
N ASN A 684 -11.14 16.53 -18.43
CA ASN A 684 -10.89 15.08 -18.38
C ASN A 684 -10.17 14.55 -19.62
N TYR A 685 -10.45 15.10 -20.81
CA TYR A 685 -9.82 14.65 -22.06
C TYR A 685 -8.33 14.96 -22.20
N LEU A 686 -7.79 15.77 -21.28
CA LEU A 686 -6.36 16.08 -21.20
C LEU A 686 -5.78 15.59 -19.85
N ASP A 687 -6.50 14.71 -19.14
CA ASP A 687 -6.19 14.35 -17.75
C ASP A 687 -6.16 12.84 -17.52
N THR A 688 -4.93 12.31 -17.54
CA THR A 688 -4.60 10.91 -17.23
C THR A 688 -5.17 10.39 -15.89
N ASP A 689 -5.56 11.28 -14.96
CA ASP A 689 -6.16 10.90 -13.69
C ASP A 689 -7.61 10.42 -13.88
N ARG A 690 -7.78 9.09 -13.81
CA ARG A 690 -9.11 8.47 -13.79
C ARG A 690 -10.02 9.06 -12.72
N CYS A 691 -11.06 9.75 -13.19
CA CYS A 691 -12.21 10.16 -12.38
C CYS A 691 -12.59 9.09 -11.35
N PRO A 692 -12.71 9.44 -10.04
CA PRO A 692 -12.91 8.45 -8.99
C PRO A 692 -14.20 7.66 -9.20
N LYS A 693 -14.03 6.41 -9.66
CA LYS A 693 -15.11 5.48 -9.95
C LYS A 693 -15.70 4.98 -8.63
N VAL A 694 -16.90 5.45 -8.31
CA VAL A 694 -17.62 4.99 -7.11
C VAL A 694 -17.89 3.48 -7.21
N GLU A 695 -17.17 2.68 -6.42
CA GLU A 695 -17.23 1.21 -6.44
C GLU A 695 -17.89 0.62 -5.18
N PRO A 696 -19.15 0.14 -5.25
CA PRO A 696 -19.82 -0.46 -4.12
C PRO A 696 -19.36 -1.91 -3.87
N ARG A 697 -18.92 -2.23 -2.65
CA ARG A 697 -18.54 -3.61 -2.27
C ARG A 697 -19.72 -4.57 -2.41
N ARG A 698 -19.44 -5.79 -2.88
CA ARG A 698 -20.49 -6.76 -3.26
C ARG A 698 -21.16 -7.47 -2.07
N GLY A 699 -20.60 -7.37 -0.86
CA GLY A 699 -21.20 -7.91 0.34
C GLY A 699 -20.54 -7.40 1.61
N PHE A 700 -21.20 -7.63 2.75
CA PHE A 700 -20.74 -7.23 4.07
C PHE A 700 -21.41 -8.12 5.15
N THR A 701 -20.77 -8.23 6.32
CA THR A 701 -21.17 -9.09 7.44
C THR A 701 -21.39 -8.23 8.69
N PRO A 702 -22.63 -7.80 9.00
CA PRO A 702 -22.91 -6.96 10.15
C PRO A 702 -23.14 -7.80 11.41
N ASP A 703 -22.06 -8.40 11.91
CA ASP A 703 -21.99 -9.20 13.14
C ASP A 703 -21.28 -8.48 14.31
N GLY A 704 -20.59 -7.36 14.05
CA GLY A 704 -20.01 -6.50 15.07
C GLY A 704 -18.55 -6.79 15.43
N ASP A 705 -17.84 -7.54 14.59
CA ASP A 705 -16.41 -7.84 14.72
C ASP A 705 -15.49 -6.68 14.29
N GLY A 706 -16.05 -5.62 13.70
CA GLY A 706 -15.30 -4.47 13.16
C GLY A 706 -14.87 -4.64 11.70
N ILE A 707 -15.02 -5.83 11.11
CA ILE A 707 -14.59 -6.18 9.75
C ILE A 707 -15.82 -6.26 8.84
N ASN A 708 -15.87 -5.42 7.80
CA ASN A 708 -16.98 -5.40 6.84
C ASN A 708 -18.39 -5.29 7.51
N ASP A 709 -18.51 -4.51 8.58
CA ASP A 709 -19.73 -4.35 9.37
C ASP A 709 -20.85 -3.51 8.69
N PHE A 710 -20.51 -2.85 7.59
CA PHE A 710 -21.43 -1.98 6.85
C PHE A 710 -21.17 -2.03 5.35
N PHE A 711 -22.13 -1.51 4.58
CA PHE A 711 -22.01 -1.46 3.13
C PHE A 711 -20.98 -0.40 2.70
N TYR A 712 -19.73 -0.80 2.48
CA TYR A 712 -18.69 0.11 2.01
C TYR A 712 -18.85 0.45 0.53
N ILE A 713 -18.69 1.72 0.17
CA ILE A 713 -18.74 2.20 -1.22
C ILE A 713 -17.52 3.08 -1.46
N LYS A 714 -16.54 2.59 -2.23
CA LYS A 714 -15.29 3.31 -2.50
C LYS A 714 -15.58 4.68 -3.11
N ASP A 715 -14.84 5.70 -2.68
CA ASP A 715 -14.79 7.06 -3.22
C ASP A 715 -16.12 7.85 -3.19
N ILE A 716 -17.10 7.39 -2.42
CA ILE A 716 -18.41 8.07 -2.30
C ILE A 716 -18.33 9.39 -1.51
N GLU A 717 -17.29 9.55 -0.70
CA GLU A 717 -16.95 10.75 0.06
C GLU A 717 -16.73 11.99 -0.82
N ASN A 718 -16.28 11.80 -2.07
CA ASN A 718 -16.11 12.87 -3.07
C ASN A 718 -17.45 13.45 -3.53
N TYR A 719 -18.56 12.74 -3.25
CA TYR A 719 -19.91 13.13 -3.65
C TYR A 719 -20.79 13.48 -2.44
N PRO A 720 -20.56 14.61 -1.72
CA PRO A 720 -21.24 14.92 -0.46
C PRO A 720 -22.76 15.10 -0.57
N ASN A 721 -23.27 15.31 -1.80
CA ASN A 721 -24.71 15.43 -2.09
C ASN A 721 -25.37 14.10 -2.47
N ASN A 722 -24.65 12.98 -2.36
CA ASN A 722 -25.12 11.68 -2.79
C ASN A 722 -26.42 11.22 -2.07
N THR A 723 -27.13 10.28 -2.67
CA THR A 723 -28.28 9.61 -2.08
C THR A 723 -28.21 8.11 -2.36
N VAL A 724 -28.07 7.30 -1.31
CA VAL A 724 -28.03 5.84 -1.39
C VAL A 724 -29.39 5.26 -1.00
N GLN A 725 -29.95 4.40 -1.86
CA GLN A 725 -31.22 3.71 -1.64
C GLN A 725 -31.06 2.21 -1.77
N ILE A 726 -31.60 1.44 -0.82
CA ILE A 726 -31.52 -0.02 -0.83
C ILE A 726 -32.91 -0.64 -0.95
N PHE A 727 -33.04 -1.67 -1.77
CA PHE A 727 -34.27 -2.38 -2.10
C PHE A 727 -34.13 -3.89 -1.85
N ASN A 728 -35.21 -4.51 -1.38
CA ASN A 728 -35.28 -5.96 -1.32
C ASN A 728 -35.59 -6.58 -2.70
N ARG A 729 -35.45 -7.90 -2.83
CA ARG A 729 -35.77 -8.68 -4.06
C ARG A 729 -37.18 -8.51 -4.63
N TRP A 730 -38.11 -7.89 -3.90
CA TRP A 730 -39.47 -7.60 -4.38
C TRP A 730 -39.63 -6.14 -4.83
N GLY A 731 -38.54 -5.36 -4.88
CA GLY A 731 -38.52 -3.96 -5.28
C GLY A 731 -39.02 -2.99 -4.20
N ASN A 732 -39.13 -3.42 -2.94
CA ASN A 732 -39.49 -2.50 -1.86
C ASN A 732 -38.23 -1.89 -1.26
N LYS A 733 -38.21 -0.56 -1.15
CA LYS A 733 -37.14 0.18 -0.49
C LYS A 733 -37.11 -0.12 1.01
N VAL A 734 -35.97 -0.55 1.51
CA VAL A 734 -35.70 -0.89 2.92
C VAL A 734 -34.86 0.19 3.62
N PHE A 735 -34.02 0.90 2.86
CA PHE A 735 -33.15 1.96 3.38
C PHE A 735 -33.02 3.12 2.39
N GLU A 736 -32.87 4.33 2.91
CA GLU A 736 -32.51 5.54 2.16
C GLU A 736 -31.73 6.49 3.07
N ILE A 737 -30.63 7.04 2.57
CA ILE A 737 -29.86 8.10 3.24
C ILE A 737 -29.33 9.10 2.21
N LYS A 738 -28.98 10.29 2.68
CA LYS A 738 -28.32 11.35 1.90
C LYS A 738 -26.96 11.65 2.53
N GLY A 739 -25.95 11.90 1.70
CA GLY A 739 -24.57 12.16 2.14
C GLY A 739 -23.96 10.93 2.81
N TYR A 740 -23.99 9.79 2.12
CA TYR A 740 -23.28 8.58 2.52
C TYR A 740 -21.77 8.86 2.50
N ASP A 741 -21.05 8.47 3.55
CA ASP A 741 -19.66 8.91 3.77
C ASP A 741 -18.72 7.82 4.31
N ASN A 742 -19.13 6.55 4.28
CA ASN A 742 -18.38 5.41 4.86
C ASN A 742 -17.98 5.54 6.34
N GLN A 743 -18.44 6.58 7.05
CA GLN A 743 -18.03 6.87 8.42
C GLN A 743 -19.24 6.97 9.35
N ASN A 744 -20.02 8.04 9.20
CA ASN A 744 -21.14 8.37 10.08
C ASN A 744 -22.48 7.98 9.48
N ASN A 745 -22.61 8.13 8.16
CA ASN A 745 -23.82 7.91 7.39
C ASN A 745 -23.67 6.64 6.56
N VAL A 746 -23.76 5.49 7.24
CA VAL A 746 -23.58 4.17 6.64
C VAL A 746 -24.82 3.28 6.79
N TRP A 747 -24.93 2.27 5.93
CA TRP A 747 -25.96 1.25 6.04
C TRP A 747 -25.42 -0.01 6.74
N LYS A 748 -25.93 -0.29 7.95
CA LYS A 748 -25.52 -1.42 8.80
C LYS A 748 -26.56 -2.53 8.84
N SER A 749 -27.21 -2.80 7.70
CA SER A 749 -28.39 -3.67 7.57
C SER A 749 -29.70 -3.17 8.21
N ASP A 750 -29.74 -1.94 8.72
CA ASP A 750 -30.93 -1.38 9.36
C ASP A 750 -32.03 -0.98 8.37
N VAL A 751 -33.29 -1.01 8.82
CA VAL A 751 -34.47 -0.67 8.02
C VAL A 751 -35.03 0.67 8.45
N ASN A 752 -34.73 1.72 7.67
CA ASN A 752 -35.25 3.07 7.91
C ASN A 752 -36.43 3.45 7.00
N SER A 753 -36.73 2.64 5.97
CA SER A 753 -37.79 2.87 4.98
C SER A 753 -38.58 1.58 4.68
N GLY A 754 -39.87 1.69 4.34
CA GLY A 754 -40.70 0.53 3.94
C GLY A 754 -41.43 -0.21 5.08
N LEU A 755 -41.79 -1.48 4.84
CA LEU A 755 -42.55 -2.34 5.77
C LEU A 755 -41.61 -2.98 6.79
N ARG A 756 -41.73 -2.57 8.06
CA ARG A 756 -41.01 -3.17 9.19
C ARG A 756 -41.44 -4.62 9.41
N ILE A 757 -40.50 -5.56 9.39
CA ILE A 757 -40.72 -6.98 9.70
C ILE A 757 -39.73 -7.37 10.78
N GLY A 758 -40.19 -7.62 12.02
CA GLY A 758 -39.35 -8.06 13.14
C GLY A 758 -39.25 -7.07 14.30
N SER A 759 -38.74 -7.55 15.45
CA SER A 759 -38.47 -6.77 16.67
C SER A 759 -37.18 -5.94 16.59
N ASP A 760 -36.27 -6.29 15.66
CA ASP A 760 -34.86 -5.88 15.76
C ASP A 760 -34.42 -4.91 14.64
N ASN A 761 -35.39 -4.36 13.88
CA ASN A 761 -35.22 -3.35 12.82
C ASN A 761 -34.18 -3.62 11.71
N ASN A 762 -33.55 -4.80 11.63
CA ASN A 762 -32.57 -5.14 10.58
C ASN A 762 -33.14 -6.03 9.48
N VAL A 763 -32.49 -6.03 8.31
CA VAL A 763 -32.83 -6.90 7.18
C VAL A 763 -32.24 -8.31 7.39
N PRO A 764 -32.92 -9.39 6.95
CA PRO A 764 -32.36 -10.75 7.01
C PRO A 764 -31.25 -10.97 5.97
N SER A 765 -30.38 -11.95 6.20
CA SER A 765 -29.33 -12.34 5.25
C SER A 765 -29.91 -12.66 3.87
N GLY A 766 -29.22 -12.20 2.82
CA GLY A 766 -29.62 -12.36 1.43
C GLY A 766 -29.22 -11.19 0.53
N THR A 767 -29.64 -11.25 -0.73
CA THR A 767 -29.31 -10.26 -1.76
C THR A 767 -30.28 -9.07 -1.74
N TYR A 768 -29.72 -7.87 -1.69
CA TYR A 768 -30.38 -6.59 -1.81
C TYR A 768 -29.87 -5.85 -3.06
N TYR A 769 -30.62 -4.86 -3.51
CA TYR A 769 -30.28 -4.06 -4.68
C TYR A 769 -30.13 -2.61 -4.27
N TYR A 770 -29.11 -1.94 -4.77
CA TYR A 770 -28.88 -0.52 -4.47
C TYR A 770 -29.15 0.36 -5.69
N LEU A 771 -29.46 1.62 -5.40
CA LEU A 771 -29.47 2.74 -6.35
C LEU A 771 -28.74 3.89 -5.66
N ILE A 772 -27.65 4.34 -6.25
CA ILE A 772 -26.80 5.42 -5.75
C ILE A 772 -26.93 6.58 -6.73
N GLN A 773 -27.23 7.76 -6.22
CA GLN A 773 -27.27 9.01 -7.00
C GLN A 773 -26.16 9.90 -6.45
N LEU A 774 -25.19 10.29 -7.27
CA LEU A 774 -24.03 11.06 -6.82
C LEU A 774 -24.38 12.54 -6.57
N GLY A 775 -25.32 13.08 -7.35
CA GLY A 775 -25.91 14.41 -7.10
C GLY A 775 -25.20 15.57 -7.83
N ASP A 776 -24.22 15.21 -8.63
CA ASP A 776 -23.56 15.90 -9.75
C ASP A 776 -24.46 16.05 -10.99
N GLY A 777 -25.31 15.06 -11.30
CA GLY A 777 -26.07 15.00 -12.56
C GLY A 777 -25.97 13.65 -13.26
N SER A 778 -24.97 12.85 -12.89
CA SER A 778 -24.64 11.55 -13.49
C SER A 778 -25.75 10.51 -13.36
N ASP A 779 -25.67 9.49 -14.22
CA ASP A 779 -26.62 8.39 -14.23
C ASP A 779 -26.55 7.60 -12.91
N PRO A 780 -27.70 7.21 -12.30
CA PRO A 780 -27.68 6.49 -11.04
C PRO A 780 -26.99 5.12 -11.13
N ILE A 781 -25.99 4.88 -10.29
CA ILE A 781 -25.30 3.60 -10.18
C ILE A 781 -26.23 2.58 -9.52
N SER A 782 -26.36 1.39 -10.11
CA SER A 782 -27.23 0.34 -9.60
C SER A 782 -26.58 -1.03 -9.67
N GLY A 783 -26.86 -1.86 -8.67
CA GLY A 783 -26.26 -3.17 -8.55
C GLY A 783 -26.90 -3.98 -7.43
N PHE A 784 -26.16 -4.97 -6.93
CA PHE A 784 -26.59 -5.80 -5.82
C PHE A 784 -25.52 -5.86 -4.74
N VAL A 785 -25.98 -6.07 -3.51
CA VAL A 785 -25.15 -6.28 -2.32
C VAL A 785 -25.68 -7.48 -1.55
N VAL A 786 -24.78 -8.33 -1.07
CA VAL A 786 -25.10 -9.51 -0.28
C VAL A 786 -24.89 -9.20 1.20
N VAL A 787 -25.92 -9.35 2.01
CA VAL A 787 -25.81 -9.30 3.47
C VAL A 787 -25.67 -10.74 3.96
N ASN A 788 -24.55 -11.08 4.57
CA ASN A 788 -24.37 -12.33 5.31
C ASN A 788 -24.28 -12.03 6.80
N ARG A 789 -24.67 -12.94 7.69
CA ARG A 789 -24.81 -12.62 9.11
C ARG A 789 -24.66 -13.86 9.96
#